data_AF-A0A7X9B2T4-F1
#
_entry.id   AF-A0A7X9B2T4-F1
#
_cell.length_a   1.000
_cell.length_b   1.000
_cell.length_c   1.000
_cell.angle_alpha   90.00
_cell.angle_beta   90.00
_cell.angle_gamma   90.00
#
_symmetry.space_group_name_H-M   'P 1'
#
loop_
_entity.id
_entity.type
_entity.pdbx_description
1 polymer ?
#
loop_
_entity_poly.entity_id
_entity_poly.type
_entity_poly.pdbx_seq_one_letter_code
_entity_poly.pdbx_strand_id
1 'polypeptide(L)'
;MIRRVSFLLLITTFASMAAPFSTSPAAWYGASSFFWDFQPDAISGGTTGGMILYKDAVHAGQALIETVVTPMKKLGHGWGIAGVRLYRDSQHYWQFAVVDVPDELKSRLAPLYELGEQFENKWPCRDNYTVEKVFGEKNTWQYGTSYRLRLEANAERVTATATTLDGTIVFQKIVKLGAAATRGVRPGLFAGGMTATYEQTTGSWDQIDPNPPEDDTVTKIRPATDFPKYYCNSFVPDIQEKATGFFYPKQLADGRWWMIDPLGRGFVVFGIDHCSYNGHYCEALKAYPHKLKNDKKFRSRKEWADVALKHLKDWGFNLLTAGISSELTRQGIPHTIFMGLGKQFSALGPDFAIAADQGVPGSAFPNVFHPKFPEFCRFVISRSCQSSVNDPWLFGVFIDNELRWWGDGNPKTGLFNIAFEQESQHDAKQAAVKLLKEKCNGDLATFNKQWQLKLDSFEQLSQMTILPQETEEQIEIKRAFLALVAEKYFGTIGTVFREIDPNHLLLGSRFAGMDGHDEVIWKAAGKYCDIVTWNHYGYVDLNLEAAFSSKPPVGKPLVEEFHKVYNWTQKPTMLTEWSFPALDSGLPCTYGAGQRFHTQAQRARASEIYAKALLAVPSMVGYDYFMWVDEPALGISGKFPENSNYGLVNEDLEPYPEITSMFAKLQQNPGVARRRDAPVQKPFAFVKKGKLYDQYLAQKTSGAPNPVFTFSIGPQQKSFNASNGKLKLELRQEDAQIKLSLGEQHFGNFNVMLWHDNESGKNTWTDVNQCDSVSISAGQNAMEINVIAQKGAKTTSSIKDQLTQRQFKIHYKLVLLPEADWFLSEIVSVQPSDNLPLAIKGIFFRLYPAFQVIPLPADMVPNLWNDNQKCAWRSKDDKRFLGVTAGQNFDITLHYWTGGGTALHPDAFRRVEACVPAG
;
A
#
# COMPACT_ATOMS: atom_id res chain seq x y z
N MET A 1 -60.20 -34.68 -56.79
CA MET A 1 -59.55 -36.00 -56.90
C MET A 1 -58.45 -36.13 -55.84
N ILE A 2 -58.65 -37.05 -54.90
CA ILE A 2 -57.68 -38.03 -54.36
C ILE A 2 -56.30 -37.54 -53.85
N ARG A 3 -56.17 -37.61 -52.51
CA ARG A 3 -55.07 -38.11 -51.64
C ARG A 3 -53.61 -37.97 -52.10
N ARG A 4 -52.76 -37.47 -51.17
CA ARG A 4 -51.77 -38.32 -50.48
C ARG A 4 -51.41 -37.78 -49.09
N VAL A 5 -51.54 -38.69 -48.13
CA VAL A 5 -51.18 -38.62 -46.71
C VAL A 5 -49.65 -38.67 -46.57
N SER A 6 -49.09 -37.95 -45.61
CA SER A 6 -47.81 -38.31 -44.99
C SER A 6 -47.91 -38.08 -43.48
N PHE A 7 -47.54 -39.14 -42.77
CA PHE A 7 -47.79 -39.41 -41.36
C PHE A 7 -47.18 -38.36 -40.41
N LEU A 8 -47.98 -37.96 -39.42
CA LEU A 8 -47.51 -37.45 -38.13
C LEU A 8 -46.67 -38.55 -37.48
N LEU A 9 -45.37 -38.32 -37.28
CA LEU A 9 -44.62 -39.05 -36.25
C LEU A 9 -44.82 -38.27 -34.94
N LEU A 10 -45.74 -38.75 -34.10
CA LEU A 10 -45.77 -38.38 -32.68
C LEU A 10 -44.43 -38.81 -32.07
N ILE A 11 -43.57 -37.85 -31.76
CA ILE A 11 -42.61 -38.03 -30.67
C ILE A 11 -43.43 -37.83 -29.40
N THR A 12 -43.66 -38.91 -28.68
CA THR A 12 -44.24 -38.91 -27.33
C THR A 12 -43.38 -38.03 -26.43
N THR A 13 -43.78 -36.77 -26.23
CA THR A 13 -43.32 -35.96 -25.10
C THR A 13 -43.88 -36.60 -23.84
N PHE A 14 -43.03 -37.26 -23.08
CA PHE A 14 -43.32 -37.64 -21.71
C PHE A 14 -43.53 -36.35 -20.91
N ALA A 15 -44.78 -35.91 -20.78
CA ALA A 15 -45.16 -34.88 -19.84
C ALA A 15 -45.24 -35.48 -18.44
N SER A 16 -44.08 -35.79 -17.84
CA SER A 16 -43.95 -35.70 -16.39
C SER A 16 -44.35 -34.27 -16.02
N MET A 17 -45.42 -34.09 -15.25
CA MET A 17 -45.82 -32.75 -14.78
C MET A 17 -44.70 -32.22 -13.88
N ALA A 18 -43.92 -31.26 -14.38
CA ALA A 18 -42.92 -30.56 -13.60
C ALA A 18 -43.62 -29.89 -12.40
N ALA A 19 -43.19 -30.23 -11.19
CA ALA A 19 -43.76 -29.67 -9.97
C ALA A 19 -43.18 -28.28 -9.70
N PRO A 20 -43.96 -27.33 -9.17
CA PRO A 20 -43.44 -26.03 -8.75
C PRO A 20 -42.43 -26.20 -7.61
N PHE A 21 -41.30 -25.54 -7.73
CA PHE A 21 -40.30 -25.48 -6.67
C PHE A 21 -40.67 -24.38 -5.67
N SER A 22 -40.44 -24.63 -4.38
CA SER A 22 -40.64 -23.62 -3.35
C SER A 22 -39.67 -22.46 -3.54
N THR A 23 -40.15 -21.23 -3.34
CA THR A 23 -39.34 -20.00 -3.24
C THR A 23 -38.81 -19.76 -1.82
N SER A 24 -39.00 -20.70 -0.89
CA SER A 24 -38.46 -20.59 0.47
C SER A 24 -36.94 -20.78 0.47
N PRO A 25 -36.15 -19.95 1.20
CA PRO A 25 -34.71 -20.17 1.36
C PRO A 25 -34.36 -21.59 1.85
N ALA A 26 -35.22 -22.20 2.68
CA ALA A 26 -34.98 -23.53 3.25
C ALA A 26 -35.08 -24.67 2.22
N ALA A 27 -35.67 -24.42 1.05
CA ALA A 27 -35.80 -25.36 -0.05
C ALA A 27 -34.59 -25.34 -1.00
N TRP A 28 -33.62 -24.44 -0.78
CA TRP A 28 -32.45 -24.28 -1.63
C TRP A 28 -31.17 -24.31 -0.80
N TYR A 29 -30.08 -24.78 -1.38
CA TYR A 29 -28.78 -24.82 -0.71
C TYR A 29 -27.62 -24.76 -1.72
N GLY A 30 -26.44 -24.44 -1.21
CA GLY A 30 -25.20 -24.35 -1.99
C GLY A 30 -24.28 -23.26 -1.42
N ALA A 31 -22.98 -23.34 -1.72
CA ALA A 31 -21.96 -22.43 -1.18
C ALA A 31 -22.24 -20.94 -1.43
N SER A 32 -23.06 -20.60 -2.44
CA SER A 32 -23.40 -19.22 -2.76
C SER A 32 -24.77 -18.77 -2.26
N SER A 33 -25.52 -19.62 -1.53
CA SER A 33 -26.92 -19.34 -1.11
C SER A 33 -27.10 -17.98 -0.43
N PHE A 34 -26.06 -17.52 0.28
CA PHE A 34 -25.93 -16.18 0.83
C PHE A 34 -26.26 -15.02 -0.13
N PHE A 35 -25.84 -15.15 -1.39
CA PHE A 35 -25.99 -14.15 -2.47
C PHE A 35 -27.32 -14.24 -3.21
N TRP A 36 -28.22 -15.13 -2.76
CA TRP A 36 -29.55 -15.27 -3.31
C TRP A 36 -30.56 -14.63 -2.37
N ASP A 37 -31.50 -13.91 -2.96
CA ASP A 37 -32.63 -13.29 -2.29
C ASP A 37 -33.91 -14.05 -2.65
N PHE A 38 -34.74 -14.29 -1.64
CA PHE A 38 -35.92 -15.14 -1.75
C PHE A 38 -37.16 -14.32 -1.41
N GLN A 39 -37.95 -14.05 -2.42
CA GLN A 39 -39.23 -13.36 -2.34
C GLN A 39 -40.37 -14.38 -2.49
N PRO A 40 -41.60 -14.06 -2.06
CA PRO A 40 -42.72 -15.01 -2.09
C PRO A 40 -42.92 -15.72 -3.45
N ASP A 41 -42.74 -15.00 -4.56
CA ASP A 41 -42.98 -15.51 -5.91
C ASP A 41 -41.74 -15.54 -6.81
N ALA A 42 -40.58 -15.14 -6.28
CA ALA A 42 -39.37 -14.96 -7.07
C ALA A 42 -38.10 -15.25 -6.26
N ILE A 43 -37.08 -15.74 -6.95
CA ILE A 43 -35.73 -15.90 -6.41
C ILE A 43 -34.83 -14.98 -7.23
N SER A 44 -33.97 -14.20 -6.60
CA SER A 44 -33.00 -13.34 -7.32
C SER A 44 -31.58 -13.67 -6.91
N GLY A 45 -30.63 -13.61 -7.84
CA GLY A 45 -29.22 -13.91 -7.57
C GLY A 45 -28.29 -13.12 -8.48
N GLY A 46 -27.03 -12.97 -8.08
CA GLY A 46 -26.03 -12.27 -8.90
C GLY A 46 -24.67 -12.12 -8.24
N THR A 47 -23.92 -13.21 -8.14
CA THR A 47 -22.50 -13.19 -7.72
C THR A 47 -21.64 -13.84 -8.80
N THR A 48 -20.31 -13.77 -8.71
CA THR A 48 -19.45 -14.50 -9.65
C THR A 48 -19.52 -16.00 -9.36
N GLY A 49 -20.10 -16.78 -10.28
CA GLY A 49 -20.23 -18.23 -10.15
C GLY A 49 -21.32 -18.69 -9.16
N GLY A 50 -22.36 -17.87 -8.93
CA GLY A 50 -23.44 -18.19 -8.01
C GLY A 50 -24.32 -19.34 -8.50
N MET A 51 -24.46 -20.38 -7.69
CA MET A 51 -25.34 -21.52 -7.92
C MET A 51 -26.07 -21.91 -6.64
N ILE A 52 -27.34 -22.26 -6.78
CA ILE A 52 -28.14 -22.93 -5.74
C ILE A 52 -28.82 -24.16 -6.35
N LEU A 53 -28.91 -25.21 -5.55
CA LEU A 53 -29.57 -26.47 -5.90
C LEU A 53 -30.87 -26.60 -5.12
N TYR A 54 -31.86 -27.22 -5.76
CA TYR A 54 -33.12 -27.52 -5.09
C TYR A 54 -32.90 -28.69 -4.12
N LYS A 55 -33.23 -28.49 -2.85
CA LYS A 55 -32.87 -29.39 -1.74
C LYS A 55 -33.42 -30.81 -1.90
N ASP A 56 -34.66 -30.93 -2.37
CA ASP A 56 -35.34 -32.21 -2.50
C ASP A 56 -35.01 -32.94 -3.82
N ALA A 57 -34.31 -32.26 -4.74
CA ALA A 57 -33.92 -32.86 -6.00
C ALA A 57 -32.72 -33.81 -5.83
N VAL A 58 -32.88 -35.04 -6.32
CA VAL A 58 -31.82 -36.06 -6.30
C VAL A 58 -31.17 -36.20 -7.66
N HIS A 59 -29.94 -36.72 -7.70
CA HIS A 59 -29.29 -37.09 -8.96
C HIS A 59 -30.10 -38.17 -9.66
N ALA A 60 -30.41 -37.93 -10.93
CA ALA A 60 -31.31 -38.77 -11.68
C ALA A 60 -30.86 -38.90 -13.14
N GLY A 61 -31.12 -40.08 -13.72
CA GLY A 61 -30.88 -40.37 -15.13
C GLY A 61 -31.76 -39.53 -16.06
N GLN A 62 -32.91 -39.07 -15.56
CA GLN A 62 -33.76 -38.08 -16.20
C GLN A 62 -34.00 -36.91 -15.26
N ALA A 63 -33.76 -35.69 -15.73
CA ALA A 63 -33.99 -34.49 -14.96
C ALA A 63 -34.41 -33.33 -15.85
N LEU A 64 -35.27 -32.49 -15.31
CA LEU A 64 -35.79 -31.31 -15.98
C LEU A 64 -35.86 -30.16 -14.99
N ILE A 65 -35.47 -28.98 -15.48
CA ILE A 65 -35.74 -27.70 -14.84
C ILE A 65 -36.27 -26.71 -15.87
N GLU A 66 -37.30 -25.98 -15.48
CA GLU A 66 -37.85 -24.87 -16.25
C GLU A 66 -38.05 -23.66 -15.34
N THR A 67 -37.71 -22.46 -15.82
CA THR A 67 -37.91 -21.22 -15.07
C THR A 67 -38.17 -20.06 -16.02
N VAL A 68 -38.94 -19.07 -15.58
CA VAL A 68 -38.91 -17.74 -16.18
C VAL A 68 -37.69 -17.02 -15.59
N VAL A 69 -36.79 -16.55 -16.44
CA VAL A 69 -35.62 -15.76 -16.06
C VAL A 69 -35.76 -14.35 -16.62
N THR A 70 -35.52 -13.36 -15.77
CA THR A 70 -35.45 -11.94 -16.15
C THR A 70 -34.03 -11.45 -15.85
N PRO A 71 -33.15 -11.34 -16.86
CA PRO A 71 -31.79 -10.81 -16.68
C PRO A 71 -31.87 -9.32 -16.38
N MET A 72 -31.26 -8.86 -15.29
CA MET A 72 -31.47 -7.50 -14.79
C MET A 72 -30.29 -6.58 -15.10
N LYS A 73 -29.07 -6.92 -14.68
CA LYS A 73 -27.91 -6.03 -14.82
C LYS A 73 -26.58 -6.80 -14.80
N LYS A 74 -25.63 -6.41 -15.65
CA LYS A 74 -24.24 -6.88 -15.60
C LYS A 74 -23.49 -6.34 -14.37
N LEU A 75 -22.69 -7.18 -13.70
CA LEU A 75 -21.97 -6.85 -12.46
C LEU A 75 -20.46 -6.63 -12.64
N GLY A 76 -20.00 -6.35 -13.86
CA GLY A 76 -18.60 -6.05 -14.15
C GLY A 76 -18.28 -6.13 -15.65
N HIS A 77 -16.99 -6.20 -15.97
CA HIS A 77 -16.49 -6.20 -17.36
C HIS A 77 -16.38 -7.60 -17.99
N GLY A 78 -16.44 -8.65 -17.17
CA GLY A 78 -16.31 -10.06 -17.60
C GLY A 78 -17.59 -10.66 -18.20
N TRP A 79 -17.72 -11.99 -18.13
CA TRP A 79 -18.92 -12.70 -18.55
C TRP A 79 -20.10 -12.44 -17.59
N GLY A 80 -21.27 -12.18 -18.14
CA GLY A 80 -22.53 -12.23 -17.41
C GLY A 80 -23.32 -13.45 -17.85
N ILE A 81 -23.87 -14.24 -16.92
CA ILE A 81 -24.56 -15.50 -17.21
C ILE A 81 -25.74 -15.62 -16.25
N ALA A 82 -26.94 -15.91 -16.77
CA ALA A 82 -28.09 -16.26 -15.95
C ALA A 82 -28.87 -17.41 -16.60
N GLY A 83 -29.19 -18.45 -15.84
CA GLY A 83 -30.01 -19.54 -16.33
C GLY A 83 -30.12 -20.71 -15.37
N VAL A 84 -30.22 -21.90 -15.94
CA VAL A 84 -30.48 -23.14 -15.23
C VAL A 84 -29.35 -24.13 -15.42
N ARG A 85 -29.17 -25.02 -14.44
CA ARG A 85 -28.20 -26.11 -14.46
C ARG A 85 -28.88 -27.44 -14.16
N LEU A 86 -28.38 -28.48 -14.82
CA LEU A 86 -28.56 -29.86 -14.39
C LEU A 86 -27.19 -30.35 -13.91
N TYR A 87 -27.03 -30.42 -12.60
CA TYR A 87 -25.76 -30.52 -11.90
C TYR A 87 -25.49 -31.95 -11.44
N ARG A 88 -24.29 -32.48 -11.71
CA ARG A 88 -23.81 -33.71 -11.07
C ARG A 88 -22.82 -33.37 -9.96
N ASP A 89 -21.74 -32.67 -10.31
CA ASP A 89 -20.71 -32.16 -9.40
C ASP A 89 -20.00 -30.95 -10.07
N SER A 90 -19.01 -30.35 -9.41
CA SER A 90 -18.28 -29.17 -9.90
C SER A 90 -17.51 -29.41 -11.21
N GLN A 91 -17.22 -30.66 -11.55
CA GLN A 91 -16.55 -31.06 -12.78
C GLN A 91 -17.50 -31.59 -13.84
N HIS A 92 -18.76 -31.88 -13.49
CA HIS A 92 -19.73 -32.49 -14.38
C HIS A 92 -21.10 -31.81 -14.23
N TYR A 93 -21.50 -30.99 -15.20
CA TYR A 93 -22.85 -30.42 -15.25
C TYR A 93 -23.24 -29.96 -16.65
N TRP A 94 -24.54 -29.84 -16.88
CA TRP A 94 -25.10 -29.13 -18.03
C TRP A 94 -25.59 -27.75 -17.60
N GLN A 95 -25.31 -26.73 -18.40
CA GLN A 95 -25.85 -25.38 -18.18
C GLN A 95 -26.55 -24.89 -19.42
N PHE A 96 -27.72 -24.29 -19.22
CA PHE A 96 -28.41 -23.52 -20.24
C PHE A 96 -28.71 -22.12 -19.72
N ALA A 97 -28.19 -21.12 -20.40
CA ALA A 97 -28.22 -19.75 -19.91
C ALA A 97 -28.34 -18.71 -21.03
N VAL A 98 -28.81 -17.53 -20.64
CA VAL A 98 -28.55 -16.29 -21.36
C VAL A 98 -27.18 -15.75 -20.94
N VAL A 99 -26.37 -15.33 -21.91
CA VAL A 99 -24.98 -14.94 -21.71
C VAL A 99 -24.74 -13.54 -22.29
N ASP A 100 -24.19 -12.64 -21.48
CA ASP A 100 -23.63 -11.35 -21.88
C ASP A 100 -22.11 -11.48 -21.95
N VAL A 101 -21.55 -11.01 -23.06
CA VAL A 101 -20.13 -11.20 -23.37
C VAL A 101 -19.26 -10.15 -22.66
N PRO A 102 -17.98 -10.44 -22.38
CA PRO A 102 -17.02 -9.48 -21.85
C PRO A 102 -16.95 -8.21 -22.68
N ASP A 103 -16.70 -7.07 -22.03
CA ASP A 103 -16.74 -5.76 -22.69
C ASP A 103 -15.73 -5.65 -23.85
N GLU A 104 -14.56 -6.30 -23.71
CA GLU A 104 -13.55 -6.43 -24.75
C GLU A 104 -14.01 -7.23 -25.99
N LEU A 105 -15.06 -8.06 -25.86
CA LEU A 105 -15.62 -8.88 -26.93
C LEU A 105 -16.86 -8.27 -27.57
N LYS A 106 -17.46 -7.22 -26.99
CA LYS A 106 -18.71 -6.60 -27.46
C LYS A 106 -18.62 -6.01 -28.87
N SER A 107 -17.42 -5.69 -29.35
CA SER A 107 -17.19 -5.25 -30.73
C SER A 107 -17.40 -6.36 -31.77
N ARG A 108 -17.36 -7.63 -31.35
CA ARG A 108 -17.39 -8.80 -32.25
C ARG A 108 -18.42 -9.88 -31.88
N LEU A 109 -18.96 -9.85 -30.67
CA LEU A 109 -19.96 -10.82 -30.19
C LEU A 109 -21.14 -10.08 -29.54
N ALA A 110 -22.35 -10.57 -29.81
CA ALA A 110 -23.57 -10.12 -29.16
C ALA A 110 -23.94 -11.06 -27.99
N PRO A 111 -24.78 -10.62 -27.04
CA PRO A 111 -25.37 -11.51 -26.05
C PRO A 111 -26.11 -12.70 -26.70
N LEU A 112 -25.97 -13.89 -26.15
CA LEU A 112 -26.40 -15.14 -26.78
C LEU A 112 -27.01 -16.13 -25.79
N TYR A 113 -27.68 -17.16 -26.32
CA TYR A 113 -28.13 -18.33 -25.56
C TYR A 113 -27.10 -19.45 -25.66
N GLU A 114 -26.64 -19.99 -24.53
CA GLU A 114 -25.60 -21.03 -24.50
C GLU A 114 -26.10 -22.28 -23.79
N LEU A 115 -26.03 -23.43 -24.48
CA LEU A 115 -26.06 -24.77 -23.89
C LEU A 115 -24.66 -25.38 -24.01
N GLY A 116 -24.11 -25.82 -22.87
CA GLY A 116 -22.81 -26.48 -22.79
C GLY A 116 -22.73 -27.53 -21.68
N GLU A 117 -21.73 -28.39 -21.80
CA GLU A 117 -21.34 -29.38 -20.79
C GLU A 117 -20.05 -28.93 -20.11
N GLN A 118 -20.00 -29.02 -18.79
CA GLN A 118 -18.76 -29.04 -18.01
C GLN A 118 -18.35 -30.50 -17.90
N PHE A 119 -17.12 -30.79 -18.33
CA PHE A 119 -16.55 -32.12 -18.15
C PHE A 119 -15.09 -31.95 -17.71
N GLU A 120 -14.78 -32.42 -16.51
CA GLU A 120 -13.49 -32.22 -15.85
C GLU A 120 -13.10 -30.72 -15.86
N ASN A 121 -11.97 -30.37 -16.50
CA ASN A 121 -11.47 -28.99 -16.58
C ASN A 121 -11.82 -28.29 -17.91
N LYS A 122 -12.80 -28.78 -18.66
CA LYS A 122 -13.18 -28.24 -19.99
C LYS A 122 -14.59 -27.63 -19.97
N TRP A 123 -14.68 -26.34 -20.34
CA TRP A 123 -15.94 -25.64 -20.60
C TRP A 123 -15.90 -24.80 -21.89
N PRO A 124 -16.95 -24.85 -22.74
CA PRO A 124 -17.87 -25.98 -22.85
C PRO A 124 -17.12 -27.18 -23.45
N CYS A 125 -17.23 -28.35 -22.83
CA CYS A 125 -16.77 -29.59 -23.46
C CYS A 125 -17.68 -29.92 -24.64
N ARG A 126 -17.09 -30.29 -25.79
CA ARG A 126 -17.82 -30.68 -27.01
C ARG A 126 -17.46 -32.09 -27.48
N ASP A 127 -16.58 -32.76 -26.74
CA ASP A 127 -16.02 -34.07 -27.11
C ASP A 127 -17.03 -35.20 -26.86
N ASN A 128 -18.02 -34.96 -25.99
CA ASN A 128 -18.88 -35.98 -25.42
C ASN A 128 -20.30 -36.01 -25.99
N TYR A 129 -20.63 -35.19 -26.99
CA TYR A 129 -21.97 -35.18 -27.61
C TYR A 129 -21.93 -34.73 -29.07
N THR A 130 -23.00 -35.03 -29.80
CA THR A 130 -23.24 -34.53 -31.17
C THR A 130 -24.48 -33.65 -31.21
N VAL A 131 -24.43 -32.51 -31.91
CA VAL A 131 -25.60 -31.63 -32.07
C VAL A 131 -26.56 -32.24 -33.10
N GLU A 132 -27.77 -32.57 -32.69
CA GLU A 132 -28.83 -33.09 -33.59
C GLU A 132 -29.68 -31.96 -34.18
N LYS A 133 -29.94 -30.91 -33.37
CA LYS A 133 -30.75 -29.77 -33.79
C LYS A 133 -30.23 -28.49 -33.13
N VAL A 134 -30.22 -27.41 -33.90
CA VAL A 134 -30.02 -26.05 -33.38
C VAL A 134 -30.93 -25.07 -34.13
N PHE A 135 -31.60 -24.20 -33.37
CA PHE A 135 -32.44 -23.12 -33.86
C PHE A 135 -32.21 -21.88 -33.00
N GLY A 136 -32.17 -20.71 -33.63
CA GLY A 136 -32.02 -19.43 -32.92
C GLY A 136 -30.64 -19.17 -32.33
N GLU A 137 -29.58 -19.86 -32.77
CA GLU A 137 -28.21 -19.70 -32.23
C GLU A 137 -27.64 -18.27 -32.37
N LYS A 138 -28.15 -17.51 -33.35
CA LYS A 138 -27.80 -16.09 -33.56
C LYS A 138 -28.79 -15.12 -32.92
N ASN A 139 -29.86 -15.62 -32.31
CA ASN A 139 -30.84 -14.76 -31.63
C ASN A 139 -30.22 -14.21 -30.35
N THR A 140 -30.55 -12.97 -30.05
CA THR A 140 -30.10 -12.26 -28.85
C THR A 140 -31.24 -12.18 -27.83
N TRP A 141 -30.90 -11.70 -26.64
CA TRP A 141 -31.83 -11.41 -25.55
C TRP A 141 -31.59 -10.00 -25.03
N GLN A 142 -32.52 -9.47 -24.22
CA GLN A 142 -32.45 -8.11 -23.68
C GLN A 142 -32.58 -8.09 -22.15
N TYR A 143 -31.87 -7.18 -21.49
CA TYR A 143 -32.05 -6.91 -20.06
C TYR A 143 -33.45 -6.39 -19.77
N GLY A 144 -34.01 -6.79 -18.63
CA GLY A 144 -35.39 -6.47 -18.21
C GLY A 144 -36.47 -7.28 -18.93
N THR A 145 -36.12 -8.10 -19.92
CA THR A 145 -37.07 -8.95 -20.65
C THR A 145 -37.05 -10.37 -20.10
N SER A 146 -38.23 -10.91 -19.80
CA SER A 146 -38.39 -12.26 -19.27
C SER A 146 -38.40 -13.32 -20.38
N TYR A 147 -37.66 -14.41 -20.17
CA TYR A 147 -37.62 -15.56 -21.05
C TYR A 147 -37.86 -16.83 -20.25
N ARG A 148 -38.60 -17.79 -20.81
CA ARG A 148 -38.76 -19.11 -20.20
C ARG A 148 -37.65 -20.03 -20.69
N LEU A 149 -36.76 -20.42 -19.80
CA LEU A 149 -35.69 -21.37 -20.08
C LEU A 149 -36.07 -22.76 -19.57
N ARG A 150 -35.99 -23.76 -20.45
CA ARG A 150 -36.23 -25.17 -20.15
C ARG A 150 -34.97 -25.96 -20.50
N LEU A 151 -34.46 -26.73 -19.53
CA LEU A 151 -33.34 -27.65 -19.72
C LEU A 151 -33.75 -29.05 -19.27
N GLU A 152 -33.63 -30.01 -20.17
CA GLU A 152 -34.01 -31.41 -19.98
C GLU A 152 -32.84 -32.32 -20.33
N ALA A 153 -32.55 -33.30 -19.47
CA ALA A 153 -31.57 -34.35 -19.72
C ALA A 153 -32.22 -35.72 -19.52
N ASN A 154 -31.90 -36.67 -20.40
CA ASN A 154 -32.20 -38.09 -20.24
C ASN A 154 -30.99 -38.94 -20.67
N ALA A 155 -31.13 -40.27 -20.69
CA ALA A 155 -30.04 -41.19 -21.01
C ALA A 155 -29.40 -40.97 -22.41
N GLU A 156 -30.17 -40.45 -23.37
CA GLU A 156 -29.75 -40.30 -24.76
C GLU A 156 -29.49 -38.86 -25.18
N ARG A 157 -30.16 -37.87 -24.57
CA ARG A 157 -30.21 -36.49 -25.06
C ARG A 157 -30.20 -35.45 -23.94
N VAL A 158 -29.70 -34.27 -24.30
CA VAL A 158 -29.96 -33.02 -23.57
C VAL A 158 -30.62 -32.01 -24.51
N THR A 159 -31.71 -31.42 -24.04
CA THR A 159 -32.51 -30.44 -24.80
C THR A 159 -32.61 -29.14 -24.01
N ALA A 160 -32.17 -28.05 -24.63
CA ALA A 160 -32.38 -26.69 -24.15
C ALA A 160 -33.37 -25.96 -25.05
N THR A 161 -34.37 -25.31 -24.45
CA THR A 161 -35.35 -24.47 -25.18
C THR A 161 -35.56 -23.15 -24.44
N ALA A 162 -35.43 -22.02 -25.13
CA ALA A 162 -35.90 -20.73 -24.65
C ALA A 162 -37.13 -20.29 -25.43
N THR A 163 -38.15 -19.80 -24.71
CA THR A 163 -39.32 -19.14 -25.31
C THR A 163 -39.52 -17.75 -24.72
N THR A 164 -40.15 -16.86 -25.49
CA THR A 164 -40.86 -15.70 -24.93
C THR A 164 -42.06 -16.17 -24.10
N LEU A 165 -42.63 -15.28 -23.29
CA LEU A 165 -43.76 -15.61 -22.42
C LEU A 165 -45.04 -15.98 -23.18
N ASP A 166 -45.18 -15.56 -24.44
CA ASP A 166 -46.28 -15.95 -25.33
C ASP A 166 -46.09 -17.36 -25.96
N GLY A 167 -44.98 -18.03 -25.67
CA GLY A 167 -44.68 -19.38 -26.14
C GLY A 167 -43.87 -19.44 -27.44
N THR A 168 -43.47 -18.30 -28.03
CA THR A 168 -42.61 -18.32 -29.23
C THR A 168 -41.22 -18.85 -28.91
N ILE A 169 -40.79 -19.92 -29.57
CA ILE A 169 -39.43 -20.45 -29.42
C ILE A 169 -38.43 -19.45 -30.02
N VAL A 170 -37.51 -18.96 -29.19
CA VAL A 170 -36.42 -18.06 -29.60
C VAL A 170 -35.06 -18.76 -29.65
N PHE A 171 -34.91 -19.90 -28.97
CA PHE A 171 -33.74 -20.76 -29.07
C PHE A 171 -34.12 -22.21 -28.79
N GLN A 172 -33.54 -23.15 -29.54
CA GLN A 172 -33.60 -24.57 -29.19
C GLN A 172 -32.33 -25.28 -29.63
N LYS A 173 -31.75 -26.09 -28.74
CA LYS A 173 -30.62 -26.96 -29.06
C LYS A 173 -30.83 -28.34 -28.46
N ILE A 174 -30.69 -29.37 -29.30
CA ILE A 174 -30.80 -30.77 -28.92
C ILE A 174 -29.45 -31.43 -29.22
N VAL A 175 -28.87 -32.04 -28.20
CA VAL A 175 -27.62 -32.79 -28.32
C VAL A 175 -27.85 -34.25 -27.97
N LYS A 176 -27.27 -35.15 -28.76
CA LYS A 176 -27.23 -36.59 -28.49
C LYS A 176 -25.96 -36.91 -27.71
N LEU A 177 -26.14 -37.60 -26.59
CA LEU A 177 -25.09 -37.90 -25.63
C LEU A 177 -24.21 -39.06 -26.11
N GLY A 178 -22.90 -38.86 -26.01
CA GLY A 178 -21.89 -39.92 -26.13
C GLY A 178 -21.77 -40.73 -24.83
N ALA A 179 -20.89 -41.74 -24.85
CA ALA A 179 -20.69 -42.64 -23.72
C ALA A 179 -20.17 -41.92 -22.46
N ALA A 180 -19.26 -40.96 -22.62
CA ALA A 180 -18.65 -40.21 -21.53
C ALA A 180 -19.47 -38.99 -21.07
N ALA A 181 -20.60 -38.69 -21.71
CA ALA A 181 -21.37 -37.51 -21.37
C ALA A 181 -21.95 -37.56 -19.95
N THR A 182 -22.02 -36.38 -19.32
CA THR A 182 -22.54 -36.16 -17.98
C THR A 182 -24.00 -36.62 -17.87
N ARG A 183 -24.25 -37.52 -16.91
CA ARG A 183 -25.55 -38.12 -16.56
C ARG A 183 -25.72 -38.17 -15.04
N GLY A 184 -26.90 -38.54 -14.56
CA GLY A 184 -27.17 -38.58 -13.12
C GLY A 184 -27.03 -37.18 -12.53
N VAL A 185 -27.95 -36.30 -12.89
CA VAL A 185 -27.90 -34.85 -12.65
C VAL A 185 -29.12 -34.41 -11.86
N ARG A 186 -29.05 -33.23 -11.23
CA ARG A 186 -30.17 -32.62 -10.49
C ARG A 186 -30.35 -31.13 -10.81
N PRO A 187 -31.60 -30.61 -10.80
CA PRO A 187 -31.94 -29.20 -11.01
C PRO A 187 -31.23 -28.19 -10.10
N GLY A 188 -30.83 -27.05 -10.70
CA GLY A 188 -30.32 -25.88 -9.98
C GLY A 188 -30.44 -24.58 -10.78
N LEU A 189 -30.39 -23.45 -10.07
CA LEU A 189 -30.35 -22.11 -10.66
C LEU A 189 -28.92 -21.58 -10.65
N PHE A 190 -28.58 -20.77 -11.66
CA PHE A 190 -27.25 -20.20 -11.81
C PHE A 190 -27.29 -18.74 -12.24
N ALA A 191 -26.59 -17.89 -11.49
CA ALA A 191 -26.34 -16.48 -11.81
C ALA A 191 -24.85 -16.17 -11.59
N GLY A 192 -24.19 -15.68 -12.64
CA GLY A 192 -22.75 -15.44 -12.70
C GLY A 192 -22.43 -14.11 -13.34
N GLY A 193 -21.89 -13.12 -12.62
CA GLY A 193 -21.46 -11.84 -13.23
C GLY A 193 -22.59 -10.96 -13.81
N MET A 194 -23.84 -11.31 -13.53
CA MET A 194 -25.03 -10.48 -13.71
C MET A 194 -26.05 -10.79 -12.62
N THR A 195 -26.95 -9.84 -12.33
CA THR A 195 -28.16 -10.11 -11.55
C THR A 195 -29.28 -10.62 -12.45
N ALA A 196 -30.06 -11.57 -11.93
CA ALA A 196 -31.26 -12.06 -12.57
C ALA A 196 -32.32 -12.47 -11.53
N THR A 197 -33.58 -12.40 -11.95
CA THR A 197 -34.73 -12.87 -11.18
C THR A 197 -35.32 -14.10 -11.86
N TYR A 198 -35.72 -15.07 -11.03
CA TYR A 198 -36.22 -16.39 -11.42
C TYR A 198 -37.62 -16.56 -10.84
N GLU A 199 -38.59 -16.81 -11.71
CA GLU A 199 -40.00 -16.95 -11.36
C GLU A 199 -40.54 -18.25 -11.95
N GLN A 200 -41.62 -18.77 -11.36
CA GLN A 200 -42.33 -19.96 -11.86
C GLN A 200 -41.39 -21.16 -12.10
N THR A 201 -40.39 -21.33 -11.24
CA THR A 201 -39.44 -22.43 -11.36
C THR A 201 -40.16 -23.75 -11.10
N THR A 202 -40.03 -24.69 -12.04
CA THR A 202 -40.56 -26.04 -11.94
C THR A 202 -39.47 -27.05 -12.28
N GLY A 203 -39.62 -28.28 -11.80
CA GLY A 203 -38.73 -29.34 -12.20
C GLY A 203 -39.32 -30.73 -11.99
N SER A 204 -38.65 -31.72 -12.56
CA SER A 204 -38.94 -33.13 -12.32
C SER A 204 -37.67 -33.95 -12.47
N TRP A 205 -37.64 -35.12 -11.85
CA TRP A 205 -36.55 -36.08 -11.95
C TRP A 205 -37.09 -37.49 -11.82
N ASP A 206 -36.55 -38.41 -12.61
CA ASP A 206 -36.92 -39.82 -12.62
C ASP A 206 -35.69 -40.68 -12.94
N GLN A 207 -35.75 -41.98 -12.65
CA GLN A 207 -34.61 -42.89 -12.75
C GLN A 207 -33.47 -42.45 -11.82
N ILE A 208 -33.75 -42.42 -10.50
CA ILE A 208 -32.78 -42.03 -9.46
C ILE A 208 -31.46 -42.77 -9.68
N ASP A 209 -30.36 -42.02 -9.69
CA ASP A 209 -29.02 -42.58 -9.79
C ASP A 209 -28.72 -43.37 -8.50
N PRO A 210 -28.49 -44.70 -8.56
CA PRO A 210 -28.21 -45.48 -7.37
C PRO A 210 -26.84 -45.15 -6.76
N ASN A 211 -25.97 -44.43 -7.48
CA ASN A 211 -24.62 -44.06 -7.04
C ASN A 211 -24.38 -42.56 -7.28
N PRO A 212 -25.05 -41.66 -6.54
CA PRO A 212 -24.83 -40.23 -6.68
C PRO A 212 -23.39 -39.86 -6.27
N PRO A 213 -22.78 -38.83 -6.89
CA PRO A 213 -21.49 -38.31 -6.45
C PRO A 213 -21.61 -37.73 -5.04
N GLU A 214 -20.47 -37.57 -4.36
CA GLU A 214 -20.42 -36.81 -3.11
C GLU A 214 -20.82 -35.36 -3.37
N ASP A 215 -21.68 -34.80 -2.51
CA ASP A 215 -22.09 -33.41 -2.61
C ASP A 215 -20.91 -32.46 -2.33
N ASP A 216 -20.46 -31.76 -3.36
CA ASP A 216 -19.37 -30.79 -3.34
C ASP A 216 -19.86 -29.33 -3.35
N THR A 217 -21.16 -29.11 -3.21
CA THR A 217 -21.76 -27.77 -3.13
C THR A 217 -21.69 -27.15 -1.74
N VAL A 218 -21.40 -27.95 -0.72
CA VAL A 218 -21.03 -27.48 0.61
C VAL A 218 -19.51 -27.57 0.70
N THR A 219 -18.85 -26.47 1.04
CA THR A 219 -17.40 -26.45 1.25
C THR A 219 -17.04 -27.38 2.40
N LYS A 220 -16.81 -28.66 2.10
CA LYS A 220 -16.16 -29.55 3.04
C LYS A 220 -14.71 -29.10 3.15
N ILE A 221 -14.29 -28.82 4.38
CA ILE A 221 -12.89 -28.76 4.71
C ILE A 221 -12.34 -30.14 4.35
N ARG A 222 -11.47 -30.19 3.35
CA ARG A 222 -10.77 -31.40 2.95
C ARG A 222 -9.34 -31.17 3.38
N PRO A 223 -8.95 -31.54 4.61
CA PRO A 223 -7.56 -31.41 5.02
C PRO A 223 -6.75 -32.22 4.01
N ALA A 224 -5.96 -31.53 3.19
CA ALA A 224 -5.00 -32.23 2.36
C ALA A 224 -4.03 -32.91 3.33
N THR A 225 -3.85 -34.23 3.22
CA THR A 225 -2.96 -34.97 4.12
C THR A 225 -1.53 -35.04 3.59
N ASP A 226 -1.33 -34.64 2.33
CA ASP A 226 -0.12 -34.91 1.56
C ASP A 226 0.71 -33.62 1.32
N PHE A 227 0.92 -32.83 2.37
CA PHE A 227 1.83 -31.69 2.28
C PHE A 227 3.29 -32.15 2.20
N PRO A 228 4.15 -31.44 1.44
CA PRO A 228 5.59 -31.65 1.51
C PRO A 228 6.07 -31.55 2.97
N LYS A 229 7.01 -32.41 3.37
CA LYS A 229 7.56 -32.38 4.73
C LYS A 229 8.12 -30.99 5.04
N TYR A 230 7.66 -30.40 6.14
CA TYR A 230 8.13 -29.08 6.58
C TYR A 230 9.63 -29.09 6.87
N TYR A 231 10.34 -28.13 6.28
CA TYR A 231 11.72 -27.80 6.64
C TYR A 231 12.09 -26.38 6.18
N CYS A 232 12.23 -25.45 7.12
CA CYS A 232 12.86 -24.14 6.90
C CYS A 232 14.28 -24.14 7.48
N ASN A 233 15.24 -23.57 6.74
CA ASN A 233 16.65 -23.47 7.17
C ASN A 233 16.94 -22.22 8.01
N SER A 234 16.01 -21.27 8.10
CA SER A 234 16.08 -20.09 8.97
C SER A 234 15.37 -20.40 10.28
N PHE A 235 16.14 -20.80 11.30
CA PHE A 235 15.65 -21.11 12.64
C PHE A 235 16.71 -20.77 13.70
N VAL A 236 16.32 -20.82 14.97
CA VAL A 236 17.16 -20.52 16.13
C VAL A 236 17.56 -21.84 16.79
N PRO A 237 18.79 -22.34 16.59
CA PRO A 237 19.15 -23.72 16.92
C PRO A 237 19.19 -24.01 18.43
N ASP A 238 19.38 -22.98 19.26
CA ASP A 238 19.44 -23.09 20.73
C ASP A 238 18.06 -23.05 21.41
N ILE A 239 16.98 -22.82 20.66
CA ILE A 239 15.61 -22.84 21.17
C ILE A 239 14.93 -24.11 20.64
N GLN A 240 14.63 -25.05 21.54
CA GLN A 240 13.88 -26.25 21.26
C GLN A 240 12.72 -26.41 22.25
N GLU A 241 11.51 -26.41 21.70
CA GLU A 241 10.22 -26.45 22.36
C GLU A 241 9.40 -27.64 21.84
N LYS A 242 8.17 -27.80 22.32
CA LYS A 242 7.27 -28.87 21.88
C LYS A 242 6.93 -28.73 20.39
N ALA A 243 7.28 -29.71 19.58
CA ALA A 243 6.82 -29.80 18.20
C ALA A 243 5.31 -30.10 18.16
N THR A 244 4.50 -29.14 17.70
CA THR A 244 3.04 -29.28 17.56
C THR A 244 2.61 -29.65 16.15
N GLY A 245 3.53 -29.57 15.17
CA GLY A 245 3.20 -29.62 13.74
C GLY A 245 2.75 -28.26 13.17
N PHE A 246 2.67 -27.21 13.99
CA PHE A 246 2.17 -25.88 13.61
C PHE A 246 3.05 -24.78 14.20
N PHE A 247 2.99 -23.57 13.61
CA PHE A 247 3.60 -22.40 14.22
C PHE A 247 2.81 -21.94 15.45
N TYR A 248 3.51 -21.56 16.52
CA TYR A 248 2.86 -20.94 17.68
C TYR A 248 3.77 -19.94 18.40
N PRO A 249 3.21 -18.87 18.99
CA PRO A 249 4.01 -17.94 19.78
C PRO A 249 4.27 -18.46 21.19
N LYS A 250 5.45 -18.16 21.73
CA LYS A 250 5.80 -18.44 23.13
C LYS A 250 6.67 -17.33 23.72
N GLN A 251 6.32 -16.84 24.91
CA GLN A 251 7.22 -16.01 25.70
C GLN A 251 8.25 -16.91 26.42
N LEU A 252 9.54 -16.64 26.22
CA LEU A 252 10.62 -17.40 26.85
C LEU A 252 11.17 -16.68 28.09
N ALA A 253 12.11 -17.34 28.79
CA ALA A 253 12.67 -16.86 30.06
C ALA A 253 13.43 -15.52 29.94
N ASP A 254 13.83 -15.12 28.73
CA ASP A 254 14.43 -13.82 28.44
C ASP A 254 13.40 -12.67 28.38
N GLY A 255 12.12 -12.96 28.63
CA GLY A 255 11.01 -12.01 28.61
C GLY A 255 10.53 -11.67 27.20
N ARG A 256 11.16 -12.19 26.15
CA ARG A 256 10.82 -11.93 24.76
C ARG A 256 9.80 -12.94 24.24
N TRP A 257 8.92 -12.48 23.36
CA TRP A 257 8.09 -13.35 22.55
C TRP A 257 8.88 -13.87 21.36
N TRP A 258 8.81 -15.18 21.15
CA TRP A 258 9.40 -15.92 20.05
C TRP A 258 8.30 -16.66 19.28
N MET A 259 8.51 -16.89 17.99
CA MET A 259 7.75 -17.92 17.29
C MET A 259 8.45 -19.26 17.48
N ILE A 260 7.66 -20.32 17.56
CA ILE A 260 8.13 -21.70 17.50
C ILE A 260 7.59 -22.30 16.21
N ASP A 261 8.47 -22.95 15.45
CA ASP A 261 8.11 -23.59 14.19
C ASP A 261 7.47 -24.98 14.40
N PRO A 262 6.90 -25.61 13.35
CA PRO A 262 6.29 -26.94 13.43
C PRO A 262 7.16 -28.05 14.04
N LEU A 263 8.49 -27.91 13.97
CA LEU A 263 9.46 -28.86 14.51
C LEU A 263 9.88 -28.52 15.96
N GLY A 264 9.26 -27.50 16.56
CA GLY A 264 9.57 -27.03 17.90
C GLY A 264 10.79 -26.12 17.97
N ARG A 265 11.34 -25.64 16.85
CA ARG A 265 12.56 -24.82 16.85
C ARG A 265 12.19 -23.34 16.99
N GLY A 266 13.03 -22.55 17.63
CA GLY A 266 12.82 -21.10 17.68
C GLY A 266 12.83 -20.48 16.28
N PHE A 267 11.98 -19.48 16.06
CA PHE A 267 11.77 -18.82 14.79
C PHE A 267 11.60 -17.32 15.01
N VAL A 268 12.21 -16.53 14.13
CA VAL A 268 12.10 -15.06 14.11
C VAL A 268 11.58 -14.70 12.73
N VAL A 269 10.50 -13.93 12.67
CA VAL A 269 9.82 -13.66 11.40
C VAL A 269 10.59 -12.60 10.61
N PHE A 270 11.05 -12.99 9.42
CA PHE A 270 11.61 -12.08 8.42
C PHE A 270 10.82 -12.27 7.12
N GLY A 271 9.67 -11.60 7.04
CA GLY A 271 8.76 -11.71 5.91
C GLY A 271 8.98 -10.67 4.81
N ILE A 272 8.37 -10.94 3.67
CA ILE A 272 8.43 -10.12 2.46
C ILE A 272 7.04 -10.03 1.83
N ASP A 273 6.56 -8.79 1.66
CA ASP A 273 5.32 -8.53 0.97
C ASP A 273 5.50 -8.42 -0.55
N HIS A 274 4.43 -8.74 -1.27
CA HIS A 274 4.24 -8.61 -2.71
C HIS A 274 5.30 -9.31 -3.58
N CYS A 275 5.88 -10.42 -3.09
CA CYS A 275 6.70 -11.29 -3.93
C CYS A 275 5.85 -12.02 -4.97
N SER A 276 5.62 -11.35 -6.10
CA SER A 276 4.74 -11.81 -7.17
C SER A 276 5.38 -11.68 -8.53
N TYR A 277 5.00 -12.60 -9.43
CA TYR A 277 5.43 -12.56 -10.82
C TYR A 277 4.92 -11.30 -11.55
N ASN A 278 3.79 -10.75 -11.11
CA ASN A 278 3.14 -9.64 -11.81
C ASN A 278 3.65 -8.26 -11.39
N GLY A 279 4.02 -8.06 -10.11
CA GLY A 279 4.19 -6.74 -9.52
C GLY A 279 2.88 -5.94 -9.47
N HIS A 280 2.95 -4.64 -9.19
CA HIS A 280 1.79 -3.75 -9.20
C HIS A 280 1.32 -3.40 -10.62
N TYR A 281 0.00 -3.21 -10.76
CA TYR A 281 -0.60 -2.71 -11.99
C TYR A 281 -0.32 -1.22 -12.16
N CYS A 282 -0.22 -0.75 -13.40
CA CYS A 282 -0.13 0.67 -13.73
C CYS A 282 -1.30 1.06 -14.64
N GLU A 283 -2.20 1.90 -14.14
CA GLU A 283 -3.37 2.39 -14.88
C GLU A 283 -2.99 3.15 -16.16
N ALA A 284 -1.97 3.99 -16.09
CA ALA A 284 -1.49 4.78 -17.24
C ALA A 284 -0.99 3.87 -18.39
N LEU A 285 -0.37 2.74 -18.06
CA LEU A 285 0.13 1.76 -19.04
C LEU A 285 -0.90 0.70 -19.40
N LYS A 286 -2.00 0.60 -18.65
CA LYS A 286 -2.98 -0.48 -18.71
C LYS A 286 -2.36 -1.88 -18.66
N ALA A 287 -1.32 -2.04 -17.85
CA ALA A 287 -0.52 -3.26 -17.79
C ALA A 287 0.14 -3.44 -16.42
N TYR A 288 0.69 -4.64 -16.20
CA TYR A 288 1.60 -4.96 -15.11
C TYR A 288 3.03 -4.89 -15.64
N PRO A 289 3.79 -3.80 -15.41
CA PRO A 289 5.09 -3.60 -16.06
C PRO A 289 6.11 -4.70 -15.72
N HIS A 290 6.19 -5.09 -14.44
CA HIS A 290 7.05 -6.18 -13.99
C HIS A 290 6.68 -7.51 -14.66
N LYS A 291 5.38 -7.82 -14.80
CA LYS A 291 4.91 -8.98 -15.56
C LYS A 291 5.41 -8.96 -17.01
N LEU A 292 5.29 -7.82 -17.71
CA LEU A 292 5.70 -7.69 -19.11
C LEU A 292 7.21 -7.94 -19.28
N LYS A 293 8.01 -7.54 -18.30
CA LYS A 293 9.46 -7.81 -18.26
C LYS A 293 9.74 -9.28 -17.96
N ASN A 294 9.05 -9.86 -16.98
CA ASN A 294 9.19 -11.28 -16.66
C ASN A 294 8.76 -12.20 -17.81
N ASP A 295 7.67 -11.88 -18.52
CA ASP A 295 7.20 -12.64 -19.69
C ASP A 295 8.25 -12.70 -20.81
N LYS A 296 9.11 -11.68 -20.91
CA LYS A 296 10.23 -11.65 -21.88
C LYS A 296 11.47 -12.39 -21.37
N LYS A 297 11.70 -12.36 -20.05
CA LYS A 297 12.92 -12.86 -19.40
C LYS A 297 12.87 -14.36 -19.08
N PHE A 298 11.69 -14.88 -18.72
CA PHE A 298 11.52 -16.25 -18.21
C PHE A 298 10.67 -17.10 -19.15
N ARG A 299 11.04 -18.37 -19.30
CA ARG A 299 10.28 -19.36 -20.09
C ARG A 299 9.02 -19.81 -19.36
N SER A 300 8.99 -19.69 -18.04
CA SER A 300 7.84 -20.06 -17.22
C SER A 300 7.83 -19.31 -15.89
N ARG A 301 6.65 -19.23 -15.26
CA ARG A 301 6.51 -18.72 -13.88
C ARG A 301 7.31 -19.52 -12.86
N LYS A 302 7.52 -20.82 -13.11
CA LYS A 302 8.35 -21.68 -12.24
C LYS A 302 9.82 -21.28 -12.30
N GLU A 303 10.34 -20.96 -13.48
CA GLU A 303 11.73 -20.48 -13.64
C GLU A 303 11.95 -19.15 -12.91
N TRP A 304 10.98 -18.22 -12.99
CA TRP A 304 11.00 -17.01 -12.18
C TRP A 304 10.94 -17.32 -10.68
N ALA A 305 10.04 -18.22 -10.26
CA ALA A 305 9.86 -18.59 -8.86
C ALA A 305 11.14 -19.19 -8.27
N ASP A 306 11.88 -19.99 -9.04
CA ASP A 306 13.17 -20.55 -8.61
C ASP A 306 14.22 -19.45 -8.38
N VAL A 307 14.28 -18.44 -9.25
CA VAL A 307 15.17 -17.27 -9.07
C VAL A 307 14.75 -16.44 -7.87
N ALA A 308 13.46 -16.14 -7.73
CA ALA A 308 12.92 -15.37 -6.62
C ALA A 308 13.17 -16.08 -5.28
N LEU A 309 12.87 -17.37 -5.17
CA LEU A 309 13.13 -18.18 -3.98
C LEU A 309 14.62 -18.23 -3.64
N LYS A 310 15.50 -18.31 -4.64
CA LYS A 310 16.94 -18.25 -4.40
C LYS A 310 17.34 -16.91 -3.78
N HIS A 311 16.90 -15.79 -4.35
CA HIS A 311 17.17 -14.46 -3.81
C HIS A 311 16.66 -14.31 -2.37
N LEU A 312 15.40 -14.69 -2.11
CA LEU A 312 14.83 -14.60 -0.76
C LEU A 312 15.62 -15.42 0.27
N LYS A 313 15.99 -16.66 -0.06
CA LYS A 313 16.80 -17.52 0.82
C LYS A 313 18.20 -16.96 1.04
N ASP A 314 18.86 -16.47 -0.02
CA ASP A 314 20.20 -15.87 0.08
C ASP A 314 20.19 -14.59 0.94
N TRP A 315 19.09 -13.84 0.92
CA TRP A 315 18.91 -12.62 1.71
C TRP A 315 18.33 -12.89 3.12
N GLY A 316 18.05 -14.15 3.44
CA GLY A 316 17.62 -14.61 4.77
C GLY A 316 16.12 -14.54 5.06
N PHE A 317 15.30 -14.10 4.11
CA PHE A 317 13.84 -14.03 4.28
C PHE A 317 13.26 -15.43 4.45
N ASN A 318 12.35 -15.56 5.42
CA ASN A 318 11.82 -16.85 5.87
C ASN A 318 10.30 -16.89 5.97
N LEU A 319 9.58 -15.88 5.48
CA LEU A 319 8.13 -15.90 5.38
C LEU A 319 7.65 -15.16 4.12
N LEU A 320 6.72 -15.77 3.38
CA LEU A 320 5.99 -15.15 2.27
C LEU A 320 4.64 -14.63 2.77
N THR A 321 4.41 -13.32 2.68
CA THR A 321 3.25 -12.67 3.32
C THR A 321 2.21 -12.17 2.32
N ALA A 322 1.86 -10.89 2.29
CA ALA A 322 0.77 -10.39 1.46
C ALA A 322 1.13 -10.39 -0.03
N GLY A 323 0.16 -10.63 -0.92
CA GLY A 323 0.33 -10.44 -2.37
C GLY A 323 1.33 -11.39 -3.05
N ILE A 324 1.45 -12.64 -2.61
CA ILE A 324 2.45 -13.60 -3.11
C ILE A 324 1.98 -14.43 -4.31
N SER A 325 2.93 -14.86 -5.14
CA SER A 325 2.72 -15.87 -6.18
C SER A 325 2.63 -17.28 -5.57
N SER A 326 1.59 -18.05 -5.92
CA SER A 326 1.38 -19.41 -5.35
C SER A 326 2.51 -20.38 -5.69
N GLU A 327 3.22 -20.13 -6.79
CA GLU A 327 4.39 -20.90 -7.25
C GLU A 327 5.59 -20.85 -6.28
N LEU A 328 5.57 -19.97 -5.28
CA LEU A 328 6.61 -19.84 -4.25
C LEU A 328 6.35 -20.69 -3.00
N THR A 329 5.09 -21.09 -2.78
CA THR A 329 4.66 -21.70 -1.52
C THR A 329 5.23 -23.11 -1.33
N ARG A 330 5.37 -23.53 -0.06
CA ARG A 330 5.80 -24.89 0.35
C ARG A 330 7.17 -25.34 -0.20
N GLN A 331 8.07 -24.39 -0.47
CA GLN A 331 9.38 -24.63 -1.08
C GLN A 331 10.54 -24.09 -0.23
N GLY A 332 10.54 -24.41 1.07
CA GLY A 332 11.60 -24.00 2.02
C GLY A 332 11.37 -22.64 2.68
N ILE A 333 10.33 -21.91 2.27
CA ILE A 333 9.85 -20.69 2.93
C ILE A 333 8.36 -20.89 3.27
N PRO A 334 7.97 -20.77 4.56
CA PRO A 334 6.58 -20.67 5.01
C PRO A 334 5.79 -19.56 4.31
N HIS A 335 4.46 -19.62 4.41
CA HIS A 335 3.58 -18.65 3.76
C HIS A 335 2.38 -18.28 4.64
N THR A 336 1.71 -17.19 4.28
CA THR A 336 0.43 -16.78 4.88
C THR A 336 -0.72 -16.90 3.88
N ILE A 337 -1.95 -16.91 4.40
CA ILE A 337 -3.17 -16.64 3.62
C ILE A 337 -3.64 -15.23 3.95
N PHE A 338 -4.13 -14.53 2.94
CA PHE A 338 -4.70 -13.20 3.10
C PHE A 338 -6.19 -13.24 2.72
N MET A 339 -7.07 -12.85 3.65
CA MET A 339 -8.52 -12.79 3.41
C MET A 339 -9.02 -11.35 3.58
N GLY A 340 -9.73 -10.79 2.61
CA GLY A 340 -10.38 -9.48 2.76
C GLY A 340 -11.83 -9.62 3.20
N LEU A 341 -12.11 -9.91 4.47
CA LEU A 341 -13.46 -10.15 4.97
C LEU A 341 -14.29 -8.87 5.01
N GLY A 342 -13.78 -7.84 5.68
CA GLY A 342 -14.41 -6.54 5.81
C GLY A 342 -14.52 -5.81 4.49
N LYS A 343 -13.42 -5.71 3.72
CA LYS A 343 -13.43 -5.01 2.43
C LYS A 343 -14.39 -5.68 1.43
N GLN A 344 -14.35 -7.00 1.30
CA GLN A 344 -15.24 -7.69 0.35
C GLN A 344 -16.70 -7.61 0.78
N PHE A 345 -16.98 -7.62 2.10
CA PHE A 345 -18.35 -7.43 2.60
C PHE A 345 -18.86 -6.01 2.30
N SER A 346 -18.06 -4.98 2.57
CA SER A 346 -18.40 -3.59 2.23
C SER A 346 -18.66 -3.38 0.74
N ALA A 347 -18.01 -4.15 -0.14
CA ALA A 347 -18.19 -4.07 -1.58
C ALA A 347 -19.53 -4.63 -2.09
N LEU A 348 -20.32 -5.30 -1.25
CA LEU A 348 -21.63 -5.83 -1.62
C LEU A 348 -22.72 -4.76 -1.76
N GLY A 349 -22.51 -3.58 -1.17
CA GLY A 349 -23.44 -2.46 -1.26
C GLY A 349 -23.46 -1.61 0.01
N PRO A 350 -24.21 -0.49 0.00
CA PRO A 350 -24.27 0.45 1.12
C PRO A 350 -24.73 -0.21 2.42
N ASP A 351 -25.74 -1.09 2.38
CA ASP A 351 -26.25 -1.79 3.58
C ASP A 351 -25.20 -2.70 4.26
N PHE A 352 -24.18 -3.12 3.51
CA PHE A 352 -23.11 -4.00 3.99
C PHE A 352 -21.88 -3.22 4.50
N ALA A 353 -21.90 -1.89 4.48
CA ALA A 353 -20.78 -1.05 4.85
C ALA A 353 -21.17 -0.03 5.93
N ILE A 354 -20.34 0.15 6.96
CA ILE A 354 -20.39 1.39 7.76
C ILE A 354 -19.71 2.50 6.95
N ALA A 355 -18.51 2.23 6.43
CA ALA A 355 -17.79 3.12 5.52
C ALA A 355 -17.61 2.45 4.16
N ALA A 356 -18.06 3.12 3.09
CA ALA A 356 -18.02 2.57 1.74
C ALA A 356 -16.59 2.46 1.19
N ASP A 357 -16.31 1.39 0.44
CA ASP A 357 -15.04 1.20 -0.27
C ASP A 357 -14.91 2.22 -1.41
N GLN A 358 -13.89 3.07 -1.35
CA GLN A 358 -13.60 4.08 -2.37
C GLN A 358 -12.58 3.60 -3.42
N GLY A 359 -12.16 2.34 -3.32
CA GLY A 359 -11.16 1.72 -4.18
C GLY A 359 -9.71 2.03 -3.77
N VAL A 360 -9.51 2.51 -2.54
CA VAL A 360 -8.19 2.80 -1.96
C VAL A 360 -8.04 2.15 -0.57
N PRO A 361 -6.82 1.77 -0.15
CA PRO A 361 -6.57 1.31 1.22
C PRO A 361 -7.11 2.32 2.25
N GLY A 362 -7.57 1.85 3.42
CA GLY A 362 -8.07 2.76 4.45
C GLY A 362 -9.48 3.32 4.25
N SER A 363 -10.18 3.00 3.17
CA SER A 363 -11.49 3.63 2.89
C SER A 363 -12.70 2.85 3.41
N ALA A 364 -12.63 1.52 3.42
CA ALA A 364 -13.77 0.65 3.72
C ALA A 364 -13.85 0.26 5.20
N PHE A 365 -15.08 0.07 5.68
CA PHE A 365 -15.37 -0.61 6.95
C PHE A 365 -16.69 -1.40 6.87
N PRO A 366 -16.73 -2.69 7.24
CA PRO A 366 -17.93 -3.53 7.10
C PRO A 366 -19.04 -3.17 8.09
N ASN A 367 -20.29 -3.35 7.69
CA ASN A 367 -21.43 -3.35 8.59
C ASN A 367 -21.47 -4.66 9.40
N VAL A 368 -20.71 -4.70 10.49
CA VAL A 368 -20.62 -5.86 11.40
C VAL A 368 -21.92 -6.16 12.16
N PHE A 369 -22.92 -5.28 12.05
CA PHE A 369 -24.25 -5.48 12.64
C PHE A 369 -25.22 -6.15 11.68
N HIS A 370 -24.92 -6.17 10.38
CA HIS A 370 -25.77 -6.82 9.40
C HIS A 370 -25.89 -8.32 9.73
N PRO A 371 -27.11 -8.90 9.78
CA PRO A 371 -27.32 -10.32 10.10
C PRO A 371 -26.56 -11.30 9.20
N LYS A 372 -26.18 -10.86 8.00
CA LYS A 372 -25.43 -11.63 6.99
C LYS A 372 -23.92 -11.67 7.25
N PHE A 373 -23.37 -10.82 8.13
CA PHE A 373 -21.93 -10.75 8.36
C PHE A 373 -21.30 -12.08 8.83
N PRO A 374 -21.87 -12.83 9.80
CA PRO A 374 -21.31 -14.12 10.23
C PRO A 374 -21.33 -15.19 9.13
N GLU A 375 -22.40 -15.26 8.33
CA GLU A 375 -22.53 -16.21 7.22
C GLU A 375 -21.50 -15.92 6.12
N PHE A 376 -21.31 -14.63 5.81
CA PHE A 376 -20.27 -14.21 4.87
C PHE A 376 -18.86 -14.56 5.37
N CYS A 377 -18.58 -14.33 6.65
CA CYS A 377 -17.30 -14.73 7.25
C CYS A 377 -17.07 -16.24 7.10
N ARG A 378 -18.07 -17.06 7.40
CA ARG A 378 -17.98 -18.53 7.23
C ARG A 378 -17.71 -18.90 5.78
N PHE A 379 -18.41 -18.28 4.83
CA PHE A 379 -18.20 -18.52 3.41
C PHE A 379 -16.75 -18.23 2.98
N VAL A 380 -16.24 -17.03 3.28
CA VAL A 380 -14.89 -16.61 2.88
C VAL A 380 -13.81 -17.44 3.58
N ILE A 381 -13.95 -17.69 4.88
CA ILE A 381 -12.97 -18.46 5.65
C ILE A 381 -12.94 -19.91 5.18
N SER A 382 -14.10 -20.55 5.00
CA SER A 382 -14.17 -21.95 4.53
C SER A 382 -13.52 -22.09 3.16
N ARG A 383 -13.81 -21.15 2.24
CA ARG A 383 -13.23 -21.14 0.89
C ARG A 383 -11.72 -20.93 0.92
N SER A 384 -11.24 -19.99 1.73
CA SER A 384 -9.82 -19.61 1.74
C SER A 384 -8.96 -20.66 2.44
N CYS A 385 -9.48 -21.34 3.47
CA CYS A 385 -8.74 -22.34 4.24
C CYS A 385 -8.91 -23.77 3.70
N GLN A 386 -9.82 -23.99 2.74
CA GLN A 386 -10.28 -25.32 2.32
C GLN A 386 -9.16 -26.34 2.08
N SER A 387 -8.04 -25.92 1.47
CA SER A 387 -6.90 -26.76 1.07
C SER A 387 -5.65 -26.59 1.94
N SER A 388 -5.75 -25.84 3.03
CA SER A 388 -4.61 -25.47 3.88
C SER A 388 -4.82 -25.79 5.35
N VAL A 389 -6.01 -26.28 5.74
CA VAL A 389 -6.19 -26.88 7.06
C VAL A 389 -5.16 -28.00 7.24
N ASN A 390 -4.47 -27.97 8.38
CA ASN A 390 -3.33 -28.81 8.73
C ASN A 390 -2.03 -28.62 7.91
N ASP A 391 -1.90 -27.57 7.10
CA ASP A 391 -0.66 -27.28 6.36
C ASP A 391 0.48 -26.81 7.29
N PRO A 392 1.53 -27.63 7.53
CA PRO A 392 2.61 -27.21 8.42
C PRO A 392 3.43 -26.04 7.86
N TRP A 393 3.29 -25.67 6.58
CA TRP A 393 3.95 -24.51 5.99
C TRP A 393 3.16 -23.22 6.16
N LEU A 394 1.91 -23.27 6.62
CA LEU A 394 1.08 -22.10 6.85
C LEU A 394 1.46 -21.47 8.18
N PHE A 395 2.05 -20.28 8.12
CA PHE A 395 2.37 -19.50 9.32
C PHE A 395 1.10 -18.99 10.00
N GLY A 396 0.14 -18.50 9.21
CA GLY A 396 -1.13 -17.99 9.69
C GLY A 396 -1.92 -17.26 8.63
N VAL A 397 -3.01 -16.65 9.07
CA VAL A 397 -4.00 -16.01 8.20
C VAL A 397 -4.23 -14.55 8.61
N PHE A 398 -4.03 -13.63 7.67
CA PHE A 398 -4.41 -12.22 7.80
C PHE A 398 -5.91 -12.02 7.52
N ILE A 399 -6.54 -11.12 8.27
CA ILE A 399 -7.95 -10.72 8.11
C ILE A 399 -8.06 -9.23 7.80
N ASP A 400 -8.15 -8.92 6.51
CA ASP A 400 -8.13 -7.58 5.91
C ASP A 400 -6.78 -6.85 6.05
N ASN A 401 -6.73 -5.66 5.48
CA ASN A 401 -5.61 -4.73 5.57
C ASN A 401 -6.16 -3.31 5.69
N GLU A 402 -5.69 -2.58 6.70
CA GLU A 402 -5.94 -1.16 6.85
C GLU A 402 -7.42 -0.77 6.70
N LEU A 403 -8.33 -1.44 7.41
CA LEU A 403 -9.73 -1.00 7.47
C LEU A 403 -9.83 0.39 8.12
N ARG A 404 -10.89 1.14 7.78
CA ARG A 404 -11.14 2.51 8.22
C ARG A 404 -11.62 2.61 9.68
N TRP A 405 -10.83 2.10 10.61
CA TRP A 405 -11.18 2.08 12.04
C TRP A 405 -11.36 3.48 12.65
N TRP A 406 -10.65 4.49 12.15
CA TRP A 406 -10.74 5.88 12.63
C TRP A 406 -12.05 6.58 12.24
N GLY A 407 -12.75 6.09 11.20
CA GLY A 407 -13.94 6.74 10.64
C GLY A 407 -13.70 8.17 10.13
N ASP A 408 -14.58 9.10 10.51
CA ASP A 408 -14.49 10.53 10.15
C ASP A 408 -14.17 11.41 11.36
N GLY A 409 -13.06 12.16 11.29
CA GLY A 409 -12.63 13.07 12.34
C GLY A 409 -11.87 12.38 13.48
N ASN A 410 -12.39 12.45 14.70
CA ASN A 410 -11.72 11.93 15.89
C ASN A 410 -11.73 10.38 15.90
N PRO A 411 -10.58 9.69 15.98
CA PRO A 411 -10.53 8.22 15.98
C PRO A 411 -11.36 7.52 17.06
N LYS A 412 -11.70 8.22 18.17
CA LYS A 412 -12.59 7.68 19.21
C LYS A 412 -14.06 7.65 18.81
N THR A 413 -14.50 8.56 17.93
CA THR A 413 -15.93 8.80 17.66
C THR A 413 -16.29 8.69 16.18
N GLY A 414 -15.31 8.71 15.28
CA GLY A 414 -15.54 8.85 13.86
C GLY A 414 -16.36 7.72 13.26
N LEU A 415 -16.14 6.47 13.68
CA LEU A 415 -16.93 5.34 13.18
C LEU A 415 -18.38 5.36 13.69
N PHE A 416 -18.61 5.86 14.91
CA PHE A 416 -19.96 6.13 15.40
C PHE A 416 -20.65 7.20 14.56
N ASN A 417 -19.94 8.29 14.24
CA ASN A 417 -20.52 9.39 13.46
C ASN A 417 -20.99 8.89 12.08
N ILE A 418 -20.14 8.13 11.38
CA ILE A 418 -20.52 7.53 10.08
C ILE A 418 -21.74 6.60 10.25
N ALA A 419 -21.74 5.71 11.24
CA ALA A 419 -22.88 4.82 11.47
C ALA A 419 -24.16 5.56 11.82
N PHE A 420 -24.06 6.71 12.51
CA PHE A 420 -25.19 7.53 12.92
C PHE A 420 -25.73 8.41 11.78
N GLU A 421 -24.94 8.68 10.75
CA GLU A 421 -25.38 9.39 9.55
C GLU A 421 -26.21 8.52 8.59
N GLN A 422 -26.13 7.19 8.73
CA GLN A 422 -26.87 6.24 7.91
C GLN A 422 -28.38 6.34 8.08
N GLU A 423 -29.13 5.85 7.08
CA GLU A 423 -30.58 5.81 7.09
C GLU A 423 -31.14 4.94 8.23
N SER A 424 -32.37 5.22 8.66
CA SER A 424 -32.98 4.64 9.87
C SER A 424 -33.08 3.11 9.89
N GLN A 425 -33.16 2.49 8.72
CA GLN A 425 -33.22 1.04 8.51
C GLN A 425 -31.85 0.36 8.50
N HIS A 426 -30.75 1.13 8.43
CA HIS A 426 -29.40 0.57 8.38
C HIS A 426 -29.01 -0.04 9.74
N ASP A 427 -28.52 -1.29 9.76
CA ASP A 427 -28.28 -2.00 11.02
C ASP A 427 -27.29 -1.27 11.95
N ALA A 428 -26.28 -0.62 11.38
CA ALA A 428 -25.32 0.16 12.16
C ALA A 428 -25.96 1.40 12.85
N LYS A 429 -26.94 2.04 12.19
CA LYS A 429 -27.71 3.15 12.76
C LYS A 429 -28.57 2.67 13.93
N GLN A 430 -29.25 1.54 13.74
CA GLN A 430 -30.07 0.92 14.77
C GLN A 430 -29.23 0.48 15.97
N ALA A 431 -28.04 -0.09 15.73
CA ALA A 431 -27.09 -0.46 16.78
C ALA A 431 -26.59 0.76 17.55
N ALA A 432 -26.29 1.87 16.87
CA ALA A 432 -25.88 3.12 17.52
C ALA A 432 -27.00 3.68 18.41
N VAL A 433 -28.24 3.75 17.92
CA VAL A 433 -29.41 4.20 18.70
C VAL A 433 -29.67 3.28 19.90
N LYS A 434 -29.56 1.96 19.71
CA LYS A 434 -29.70 0.99 20.80
C LYS A 434 -28.65 1.21 21.89
N LEU A 435 -27.38 1.40 21.52
CA LEU A 435 -26.31 1.68 22.48
C LEU A 435 -26.58 2.97 23.27
N LEU A 436 -27.01 4.04 22.61
CA LEU A 436 -27.35 5.30 23.27
C LEU A 436 -28.44 5.10 24.33
N LYS A 437 -29.49 4.34 23.99
CA LYS A 437 -30.58 4.00 24.91
C LYS A 437 -30.09 3.16 26.10
N GLU A 438 -29.20 2.20 25.86
CA GLU A 438 -28.61 1.37 26.91
C GLU A 438 -27.74 2.20 27.86
N LYS A 439 -26.97 3.16 27.35
CA LYS A 439 -26.07 4.00 28.16
C LYS A 439 -26.79 4.95 29.12
N CYS A 440 -28.06 5.24 28.88
CA CYS A 440 -28.91 5.98 29.82
C CYS A 440 -29.97 5.10 30.51
N ASN A 441 -29.83 3.77 30.49
CA ASN A 441 -30.80 2.82 31.05
C ASN A 441 -32.24 2.99 30.53
N GLY A 442 -32.40 3.48 29.30
CA GLY A 442 -33.71 3.78 28.71
C GLY A 442 -34.40 5.01 29.29
N ASP A 443 -33.72 5.85 30.08
CA ASP A 443 -34.28 7.11 30.60
C ASP A 443 -34.02 8.28 29.63
N LEU A 444 -35.10 8.77 29.03
CA LEU A 444 -35.07 9.87 28.08
C LEU A 444 -34.69 11.20 28.74
N ALA A 445 -35.04 11.42 30.00
CA ALA A 445 -34.69 12.65 30.71
C ALA A 445 -33.18 12.73 30.95
N THR A 446 -32.57 11.61 31.37
CA THR A 446 -31.12 11.46 31.48
C THR A 446 -30.46 11.68 30.12
N PHE A 447 -30.96 11.07 29.04
CA PHE A 447 -30.42 11.25 27.69
C PHE A 447 -30.46 12.73 27.26
N ASN A 448 -31.62 13.37 27.36
CA ASN A 448 -31.79 14.78 26.99
C ASN A 448 -30.84 15.70 27.77
N LYS A 449 -30.62 15.44 29.06
CA LYS A 449 -29.65 16.18 29.87
C LYS A 449 -28.21 15.95 29.40
N GLN A 450 -27.83 14.70 29.17
CA GLN A 450 -26.46 14.30 28.79
C GLN A 450 -26.07 14.85 27.41
N TRP A 451 -27.00 14.86 26.47
CA TRP A 451 -26.79 15.29 25.09
C TRP A 451 -27.24 16.73 24.81
N GLN A 452 -27.80 17.41 25.82
CA GLN A 452 -28.36 18.76 25.73
C GLN A 452 -29.45 18.89 24.65
N LEU A 453 -30.32 17.88 24.58
CA LEU A 453 -31.42 17.77 23.62
C LEU A 453 -32.78 17.86 24.33
N LYS A 454 -33.84 17.96 23.53
CA LYS A 454 -35.25 17.96 23.98
C LYS A 454 -36.06 17.01 23.11
N LEU A 455 -35.68 15.74 23.10
CA LEU A 455 -36.42 14.69 22.42
C LEU A 455 -37.65 14.29 23.26
N ASP A 456 -38.75 13.99 22.57
CA ASP A 456 -39.99 13.47 23.14
C ASP A 456 -39.98 11.92 23.19
N SER A 457 -39.10 11.29 22.40
CA SER A 457 -38.94 9.84 22.34
C SER A 457 -37.55 9.43 21.80
N PHE A 458 -37.12 8.20 22.05
CA PHE A 458 -35.84 7.70 21.50
C PHE A 458 -35.92 7.42 20.00
N GLU A 459 -37.13 7.19 19.48
CA GLU A 459 -37.40 6.93 18.07
C GLU A 459 -36.95 8.11 17.19
N GLN A 460 -36.96 9.34 17.72
CA GLN A 460 -36.44 10.52 17.04
C GLN A 460 -34.94 10.43 16.73
N LEU A 461 -34.15 9.65 17.49
CA LEU A 461 -32.73 9.45 17.21
C LEU A 461 -32.48 8.75 15.87
N SER A 462 -33.44 7.92 15.41
CA SER A 462 -33.32 7.22 14.12
C SER A 462 -33.32 8.17 12.92
N GLN A 463 -33.88 9.38 13.09
CA GLN A 463 -34.01 10.40 12.04
C GLN A 463 -32.93 11.48 12.13
N MET A 464 -32.16 11.53 13.23
CA MET A 464 -31.04 12.46 13.38
C MET A 464 -29.83 11.92 12.63
N THR A 465 -29.01 12.79 12.03
CA THR A 465 -27.77 12.38 11.37
C THR A 465 -26.52 12.79 12.14
N ILE A 466 -26.64 13.70 13.10
CA ILE A 466 -25.52 14.23 13.89
C ILE A 466 -25.89 14.19 15.37
N LEU A 467 -24.89 13.91 16.22
CA LEU A 467 -25.01 13.96 17.66
C LEU A 467 -23.81 14.74 18.26
N PRO A 468 -23.99 15.58 19.29
CA PRO A 468 -22.92 16.38 19.89
C PRO A 468 -21.70 15.55 20.36
N GLN A 469 -20.55 16.19 20.54
CA GLN A 469 -19.35 15.55 21.11
C GLN A 469 -18.52 16.55 21.93
N GLU A 470 -19.21 17.41 22.68
CA GLU A 470 -18.63 18.55 23.40
C GLU A 470 -18.06 18.15 24.76
N THR A 471 -18.47 17.00 25.32
CA THR A 471 -18.04 16.53 26.64
C THR A 471 -17.33 15.18 26.56
N GLU A 472 -16.43 14.92 27.51
CA GLU A 472 -15.73 13.62 27.61
C GLU A 472 -16.73 12.47 27.78
N GLU A 473 -17.83 12.69 28.49
CA GLU A 473 -18.89 11.70 28.66
C GLU A 473 -19.55 11.30 27.33
N GLN A 474 -19.85 12.28 26.46
CA GLN A 474 -20.38 12.03 25.12
C GLN A 474 -19.36 11.28 24.25
N ILE A 475 -18.08 11.68 24.32
CA ILE A 475 -16.98 11.03 23.60
C ILE A 475 -16.84 9.58 24.04
N GLU A 476 -16.86 9.28 25.34
CA GLU A 476 -16.71 7.91 25.84
C GLU A 476 -17.93 7.03 25.52
N ILE A 477 -19.14 7.59 25.41
CA ILE A 477 -20.29 6.84 24.89
C ILE A 477 -20.13 6.50 23.42
N LYS A 478 -19.71 7.47 22.59
CA LYS A 478 -19.41 7.20 21.17
C LYS A 478 -18.25 6.20 21.03
N ARG A 479 -17.23 6.28 21.88
CA ARG A 479 -16.12 5.32 21.94
C ARG A 479 -16.57 3.91 22.33
N ALA A 480 -17.61 3.77 23.16
CA ALA A 480 -18.20 2.47 23.46
C ALA A 480 -18.82 1.81 22.21
N PHE A 481 -19.27 2.57 21.22
CA PHE A 481 -19.71 2.02 19.94
C PHE A 481 -18.53 1.45 19.15
N LEU A 482 -17.39 2.14 19.11
CA LEU A 482 -16.17 1.63 18.51
C LEU A 482 -15.74 0.30 19.16
N ALA A 483 -15.81 0.22 20.50
CA ALA A 483 -15.53 -1.02 21.23
C ALA A 483 -16.51 -2.14 20.85
N LEU A 484 -17.81 -1.86 20.72
CA LEU A 484 -18.83 -2.82 20.30
C LEU A 484 -18.58 -3.32 18.86
N VAL A 485 -18.21 -2.42 17.95
CA VAL A 485 -17.85 -2.75 16.57
C VAL A 485 -16.63 -3.67 16.54
N ALA A 486 -15.57 -3.32 17.26
CA ALA A 486 -14.35 -4.12 17.32
C ALA A 486 -14.60 -5.52 17.91
N GLU A 487 -15.42 -5.61 18.97
CA GLU A 487 -15.82 -6.88 19.57
C GLU A 487 -16.61 -7.76 18.58
N LYS A 488 -17.56 -7.19 17.83
CA LYS A 488 -18.32 -7.92 16.81
C LYS A 488 -17.46 -8.36 15.64
N TYR A 489 -16.58 -7.49 15.15
CA TYR A 489 -15.66 -7.80 14.05
C TYR A 489 -14.75 -8.98 14.41
N PHE A 490 -13.90 -8.79 15.42
CA PHE A 490 -12.91 -9.80 15.79
C PHE A 490 -13.55 -11.04 16.41
N GLY A 491 -14.63 -10.88 17.18
CA GLY A 491 -15.32 -12.00 17.81
C GLY A 491 -16.02 -12.92 16.83
N THR A 492 -16.70 -12.36 15.82
CA THR A 492 -17.35 -13.16 14.77
C THR A 492 -16.30 -13.92 13.95
N ILE A 493 -15.27 -13.19 13.47
CA ILE A 493 -14.23 -13.79 12.62
C ILE A 493 -13.43 -14.84 13.41
N GLY A 494 -12.99 -14.51 14.63
CA GLY A 494 -12.21 -15.42 15.47
C GLY A 494 -12.97 -16.70 15.82
N THR A 495 -14.27 -16.59 16.14
CA THR A 495 -15.12 -17.77 16.42
C THR A 495 -15.22 -18.68 15.19
N VAL A 496 -15.61 -18.11 14.05
CA VAL A 496 -15.77 -18.87 12.81
C VAL A 496 -14.44 -19.46 12.34
N PHE A 497 -13.35 -18.72 12.46
CA PHE A 497 -12.01 -19.20 12.12
C PHE A 497 -11.62 -20.40 12.98
N ARG A 498 -11.83 -20.35 14.30
CA ARG A 498 -11.47 -21.46 15.20
C ARG A 498 -12.29 -22.72 14.99
N GLU A 499 -13.54 -22.60 14.56
CA GLU A 499 -14.35 -23.76 14.18
C GLU A 499 -13.83 -24.46 12.93
N ILE A 500 -13.25 -23.71 11.99
CA ILE A 500 -12.76 -24.20 10.70
C ILE A 500 -11.30 -24.66 10.79
N ASP A 501 -10.46 -23.85 11.44
CA ASP A 501 -9.03 -24.06 11.62
C ASP A 501 -8.62 -23.81 13.08
N PRO A 502 -8.56 -24.89 13.89
CA PRO A 502 -8.17 -24.78 15.29
C PRO A 502 -6.65 -24.65 15.50
N ASN A 503 -5.83 -24.83 14.45
CA ASN A 503 -4.39 -25.03 14.58
C ASN A 503 -3.57 -23.81 14.14
N HIS A 504 -3.95 -23.13 13.06
CA HIS A 504 -3.17 -22.02 12.51
C HIS A 504 -3.41 -20.68 13.22
N LEU A 505 -2.44 -19.79 13.08
CA LEU A 505 -2.48 -18.46 13.69
C LEU A 505 -3.46 -17.53 12.97
N LEU A 506 -4.29 -16.83 13.73
CA LEU A 506 -5.04 -15.67 13.28
C LEU A 506 -4.17 -14.42 13.51
N LEU A 507 -3.76 -13.77 12.43
CA LEU A 507 -2.75 -12.71 12.45
C LEU A 507 -3.34 -11.30 12.58
N GLY A 508 -4.66 -11.14 12.67
CA GLY A 508 -5.28 -9.82 12.77
C GLY A 508 -5.34 -9.07 11.44
N SER A 509 -5.57 -7.76 11.52
CA SER A 509 -6.05 -6.95 10.38
C SER A 509 -5.12 -5.85 9.90
N ARG A 510 -3.80 -6.00 10.11
CA ARG A 510 -2.75 -5.10 9.57
C ARG A 510 -3.15 -3.63 9.70
N PHE A 511 -3.35 -3.16 10.93
CA PHE A 511 -3.80 -1.80 11.21
C PHE A 511 -2.87 -0.74 10.58
N ALA A 512 -3.43 0.35 10.04
CA ALA A 512 -2.65 1.45 9.47
C ALA A 512 -2.10 2.37 10.58
N GLY A 513 -0.84 2.16 10.98
CA GLY A 513 -0.17 2.93 12.02
C GLY A 513 -0.71 2.70 13.44
N MET A 514 -0.20 3.47 14.40
CA MET A 514 -0.71 3.47 15.79
C MET A 514 -1.75 4.57 16.03
N ASP A 515 -1.49 5.77 15.53
CA ASP A 515 -2.26 6.98 15.88
C ASP A 515 -3.69 6.99 15.32
N GLY A 516 -3.97 6.16 14.31
CA GLY A 516 -5.30 5.99 13.72
C GLY A 516 -6.23 5.05 14.50
N HIS A 517 -5.76 4.39 15.57
CA HIS A 517 -6.51 3.31 16.23
C HIS A 517 -6.55 3.51 17.75
N ASP A 518 -7.74 3.70 18.29
CA ASP A 518 -7.96 3.75 19.73
C ASP A 518 -7.65 2.42 20.43
N GLU A 519 -7.18 2.50 21.67
CA GLU A 519 -6.92 1.37 22.58
C GLU A 519 -8.01 0.27 22.58
N VAL A 520 -9.30 0.61 22.45
CA VAL A 520 -10.37 -0.39 22.45
C VAL A 520 -10.27 -1.39 21.29
N ILE A 521 -9.76 -0.95 20.14
CA ILE A 521 -9.58 -1.79 18.95
C ILE A 521 -8.46 -2.80 19.23
N TRP A 522 -7.34 -2.33 19.76
CA TRP A 522 -6.20 -3.18 20.13
C TRP A 522 -6.58 -4.24 21.16
N LYS A 523 -7.36 -3.86 22.19
CA LYS A 523 -7.89 -4.79 23.20
C LYS A 523 -8.78 -5.85 22.59
N ALA A 524 -9.69 -5.49 21.68
CA ALA A 524 -10.55 -6.46 20.99
C ALA A 524 -9.72 -7.41 20.13
N ALA A 525 -8.78 -6.90 19.33
CA ALA A 525 -7.89 -7.73 18.52
C ALA A 525 -7.10 -8.73 19.39
N GLY A 526 -6.57 -8.29 20.53
CA GLY A 526 -5.83 -9.13 21.48
C GLY A 526 -6.63 -10.27 22.12
N LYS A 527 -7.97 -10.19 22.15
CA LYS A 527 -8.83 -11.29 22.64
C LYS A 527 -8.92 -12.45 21.66
N TYR A 528 -8.89 -12.16 20.35
CA TYR A 528 -9.26 -13.10 19.31
C TYR A 528 -8.09 -13.51 18.40
N CYS A 529 -7.10 -12.64 18.21
CA CYS A 529 -5.92 -12.93 17.40
C CYS A 529 -4.82 -13.58 18.24
N ASP A 530 -4.01 -14.45 17.63
CA ASP A 530 -2.84 -15.02 18.30
C ASP A 530 -1.64 -14.08 18.22
N ILE A 531 -1.55 -13.35 17.11
CA ILE A 531 -0.57 -12.28 16.87
C ILE A 531 -1.36 -11.05 16.38
N VAL A 532 -1.08 -9.88 16.95
CA VAL A 532 -1.68 -8.63 16.48
C VAL A 532 -0.72 -7.95 15.50
N THR A 533 -1.23 -7.59 14.32
CA THR A 533 -0.44 -7.04 13.22
C THR A 533 -0.82 -5.62 12.84
N TRP A 534 0.17 -4.84 12.42
CA TRP A 534 -0.02 -3.49 11.92
C TRP A 534 1.10 -3.06 10.98
N ASN A 535 0.79 -2.09 10.14
CA ASN A 535 1.67 -1.43 9.20
C ASN A 535 2.16 -0.13 9.82
N HIS A 536 3.44 0.21 9.71
CA HIS A 536 3.93 1.48 10.23
C HIS A 536 5.18 1.94 9.49
N TYR A 537 5.04 3.05 8.79
CA TYR A 537 6.14 3.69 8.08
C TYR A 537 6.77 4.78 8.96
N GLY A 538 7.74 4.38 9.78
CA GLY A 538 8.38 5.26 10.76
C GLY A 538 9.43 6.22 10.19
N TYR A 539 10.24 6.79 11.09
CA TYR A 539 11.29 7.75 10.76
C TYR A 539 12.64 7.28 11.31
N VAL A 540 13.71 7.47 10.56
CA VAL A 540 15.09 7.21 10.97
C VAL A 540 15.92 8.48 10.77
N ASP A 541 16.68 8.85 11.79
CA ASP A 541 17.70 9.88 11.68
C ASP A 541 19.08 9.21 11.64
N LEU A 542 19.79 9.36 10.52
CA LEU A 542 21.09 8.72 10.32
C LEU A 542 22.21 9.34 11.16
N ASN A 543 22.08 10.57 11.66
CA ASN A 543 23.07 11.17 12.56
C ASN A 543 22.90 10.65 13.98
N LEU A 544 21.64 10.52 14.40
CA LEU A 544 21.29 9.96 15.69
C LEU A 544 21.44 8.43 15.70
N GLU A 545 21.49 7.81 14.52
CA GLU A 545 21.42 6.35 14.32
C GLU A 545 20.25 5.71 15.08
N ALA A 546 19.11 6.39 15.07
CA ALA A 546 17.94 6.01 15.85
C ALA A 546 16.68 6.01 14.99
N ALA A 547 15.76 5.10 15.34
CA ALA A 547 14.45 4.97 14.74
C ALA A 547 13.36 5.51 15.68
N PHE A 548 12.38 6.16 15.09
CA PHE A 548 11.27 6.84 15.75
C PHE A 548 9.94 6.47 15.08
N SER A 549 8.84 6.60 15.82
CA SER A 549 7.49 6.42 15.28
C SER A 549 7.14 7.44 14.20
N SER A 550 7.63 8.68 14.29
CA SER A 550 7.47 9.73 13.29
C SER A 550 8.62 10.74 13.39
N LYS A 551 8.59 11.85 12.65
CA LYS A 551 9.67 12.87 12.69
C LYS A 551 9.79 13.45 14.11
N PRO A 552 10.99 13.42 14.75
CA PRO A 552 11.22 14.08 16.04
C PRO A 552 10.99 15.61 15.97
N PRO A 553 10.62 16.28 17.08
CA PRO A 553 10.45 15.73 18.44
C PRO A 553 9.07 15.10 18.71
N VAL A 554 8.16 15.12 17.71
CA VAL A 554 6.82 14.52 17.82
C VAL A 554 6.95 13.01 17.97
N GLY A 555 7.70 12.38 17.06
CA GLY A 555 7.97 10.94 17.12
C GLY A 555 8.76 10.52 18.35
N LYS A 556 8.43 9.35 18.88
CA LYS A 556 9.08 8.74 20.05
C LYS A 556 10.00 7.60 19.63
N PRO A 557 11.03 7.27 20.43
CA PRO A 557 11.89 6.12 20.17
C PRO A 557 11.06 4.86 19.91
N LEU A 558 11.37 4.17 18.81
CA LEU A 558 10.51 3.12 18.26
C LEU A 558 10.23 1.99 19.26
N VAL A 559 11.25 1.59 20.04
CA VAL A 559 11.17 0.45 20.95
C VAL A 559 10.15 0.70 22.06
N GLU A 560 10.20 1.87 22.70
CA GLU A 560 9.30 2.25 23.78
C GLU A 560 7.88 2.47 23.27
N GLU A 561 7.75 3.12 22.10
CA GLU A 561 6.45 3.43 21.53
C GLU A 561 5.70 2.16 21.14
N PHE A 562 6.36 1.25 20.43
CA PHE A 562 5.71 0.03 19.94
C PHE A 562 5.41 -0.96 21.06
N HIS A 563 6.13 -0.89 22.19
CA HIS A 563 5.79 -1.70 23.36
C HIS A 563 4.41 -1.36 23.95
N LYS A 564 3.87 -0.15 23.71
CA LYS A 564 2.51 0.20 24.15
C LYS A 564 1.43 -0.68 23.52
N VAL A 565 1.64 -1.14 22.29
CA VAL A 565 0.69 -2.05 21.63
C VAL A 565 0.56 -3.36 22.39
N TYR A 566 1.66 -3.88 22.94
CA TYR A 566 1.62 -5.05 23.82
C TYR A 566 0.80 -4.78 25.08
N ASN A 567 0.94 -3.60 25.69
CA ASN A 567 0.18 -3.26 26.90
C ASN A 567 -1.34 -3.29 26.68
N TRP A 568 -1.81 -2.99 25.47
CA TRP A 568 -3.24 -3.06 25.14
C TRP A 568 -3.69 -4.44 24.69
N THR A 569 -2.88 -5.12 23.87
CA THR A 569 -3.26 -6.40 23.25
C THR A 569 -3.02 -7.60 24.16
N GLN A 570 -2.01 -7.53 25.05
CA GLN A 570 -1.51 -8.66 25.84
C GLN A 570 -1.16 -9.89 24.98
N LYS A 571 -0.77 -9.65 23.71
CA LYS A 571 -0.42 -10.66 22.71
C LYS A 571 0.90 -10.30 22.03
N PRO A 572 1.66 -11.29 21.51
CA PRO A 572 2.77 -11.01 20.62
C PRO A 572 2.32 -10.20 19.42
N THR A 573 3.26 -9.43 18.88
CA THR A 573 2.99 -8.44 17.84
C THR A 573 3.91 -8.62 16.64
N MET A 574 3.47 -8.17 15.47
CA MET A 574 4.28 -8.23 14.26
C MET A 574 4.02 -6.99 13.38
N LEU A 575 5.09 -6.35 12.92
CA LEU A 575 4.98 -5.22 11.99
C LEU A 575 4.97 -5.75 10.56
N THR A 576 3.92 -5.47 9.82
CA THR A 576 3.62 -6.17 8.56
C THR A 576 3.79 -5.32 7.32
N GLU A 577 4.06 -4.02 7.45
CA GLU A 577 4.60 -3.18 6.37
C GLU A 577 5.47 -2.08 6.95
N TRP A 578 6.66 -1.93 6.35
CA TRP A 578 7.54 -0.79 6.51
C TRP A 578 8.60 -0.80 5.40
N SER A 579 9.07 0.39 5.03
CA SER A 579 10.21 0.57 4.12
C SER A 579 10.59 2.04 3.98
N PHE A 580 11.69 2.25 3.25
CA PHE A 580 12.26 3.56 2.96
C PHE A 580 12.64 3.61 1.47
N PRO A 581 12.15 4.58 0.70
CA PRO A 581 12.62 4.78 -0.68
C PRO A 581 13.93 5.58 -0.76
N ALA A 582 14.66 5.40 -1.86
CA ALA A 582 15.80 6.24 -2.23
C ALA A 582 15.63 6.94 -3.58
N LEU A 583 16.15 8.17 -3.69
CA LEU A 583 16.00 9.03 -4.87
C LEU A 583 17.01 8.74 -6.01
N ASP A 584 18.09 8.01 -5.74
CA ASP A 584 19.07 7.58 -6.74
C ASP A 584 18.68 6.27 -7.46
N SER A 585 17.47 5.77 -7.22
CA SER A 585 16.87 4.62 -7.91
C SER A 585 16.46 4.92 -9.36
N GLY A 586 16.28 6.20 -9.71
CA GLY A 586 15.69 6.65 -10.97
C GLY A 586 14.15 6.75 -10.94
N LEU A 587 13.50 6.38 -9.83
CA LEU A 587 12.06 6.53 -9.63
C LEU A 587 11.70 7.91 -9.05
N PRO A 588 10.50 8.47 -9.35
CA PRO A 588 10.11 9.79 -8.86
C PRO A 588 10.01 9.88 -7.33
N CYS A 589 9.50 8.81 -6.69
CA CYS A 589 9.29 8.74 -5.24
C CYS A 589 8.46 9.90 -4.64
N THR A 590 7.55 10.48 -5.43
CA THR A 590 6.72 11.63 -5.05
C THR A 590 5.45 11.23 -4.29
N TYR A 591 5.01 9.99 -4.43
CA TYR A 591 3.82 9.44 -3.78
C TYR A 591 4.14 8.17 -2.99
N GLY A 592 3.30 7.87 -2.00
CA GLY A 592 3.39 6.71 -1.13
C GLY A 592 3.85 7.00 0.29
N ALA A 593 3.74 6.03 1.19
CA ALA A 593 4.08 6.16 2.60
C ALA A 593 5.60 6.23 2.89
N GLY A 594 5.95 6.64 4.12
CA GLY A 594 7.32 6.55 4.65
C GLY A 594 8.30 7.66 4.31
N GLN A 595 9.48 7.56 4.90
CA GLN A 595 10.56 8.54 4.78
C GLN A 595 11.45 8.21 3.59
N ARG A 596 11.88 9.23 2.84
CA ARG A 596 12.77 9.09 1.69
C ARG A 596 14.21 9.38 2.06
N PHE A 597 15.15 8.77 1.34
CA PHE A 597 16.58 9.03 1.47
C PHE A 597 17.19 9.41 0.13
N HIS A 598 18.37 10.04 0.15
CA HIS A 598 19.01 10.47 -1.09
C HIS A 598 19.64 9.32 -1.85
N THR A 599 20.17 8.32 -1.14
CA THR A 599 20.92 7.23 -1.77
C THR A 599 20.50 5.84 -1.31
N GLN A 600 20.76 4.82 -2.13
CA GLN A 600 20.56 3.41 -1.79
C GLN A 600 21.34 3.02 -0.53
N ALA A 601 22.55 3.55 -0.35
CA ALA A 601 23.35 3.33 0.86
C ALA A 601 22.68 3.91 2.12
N GLN A 602 22.07 5.10 2.02
CA GLN A 602 21.31 5.71 3.12
C GLN A 602 20.03 4.92 3.40
N ARG A 603 19.30 4.50 2.37
CA ARG A 603 18.12 3.62 2.49
C ARG A 603 18.46 2.30 3.18
N ALA A 604 19.56 1.64 2.79
CA ALA A 604 20.02 0.41 3.41
C ALA A 604 20.40 0.62 4.88
N ARG A 605 21.11 1.70 5.20
CA ARG A 605 21.49 2.03 6.58
C ARG A 605 20.27 2.36 7.44
N ALA A 606 19.32 3.13 6.92
CA ALA A 606 18.07 3.44 7.61
C ALA A 606 17.27 2.16 7.89
N SER A 607 17.17 1.27 6.89
CA SER A 607 16.49 -0.01 7.02
C SER A 607 17.15 -0.91 8.07
N GLU A 608 18.49 -0.92 8.16
CA GLU A 608 19.22 -1.66 9.18
C GLU A 608 18.89 -1.15 10.60
N ILE A 609 18.89 0.17 10.81
CA ILE A 609 18.59 0.80 12.10
C ILE A 609 17.14 0.48 12.50
N TYR A 610 16.20 0.61 11.57
CA TYR A 610 14.79 0.35 11.82
C TYR A 610 14.53 -1.13 12.13
N ALA A 611 15.04 -2.06 11.32
CA ALA A 611 14.93 -3.50 11.56
C ALA A 611 15.57 -3.91 12.90
N LYS A 612 16.69 -3.28 13.28
CA LYS A 612 17.31 -3.50 14.61
C LYS A 612 16.42 -3.02 15.75
N ALA A 613 15.78 -1.86 15.61
CA ALA A 613 14.84 -1.36 16.60
C ALA A 613 13.62 -2.28 16.73
N LEU A 614 13.02 -2.72 15.62
CA LEU A 614 11.88 -3.65 15.64
C LEU A 614 12.22 -4.95 16.37
N LEU A 615 13.37 -5.56 16.05
CA LEU A 615 13.79 -6.81 16.67
C LEU A 615 14.15 -6.68 18.16
N ALA A 616 14.45 -5.47 18.62
CA ALA A 616 14.70 -5.20 20.04
C ALA A 616 13.41 -5.13 20.87
N VAL A 617 12.24 -4.85 20.27
CA VAL A 617 10.95 -4.80 20.98
C VAL A 617 10.61 -6.19 21.58
N PRO A 618 10.34 -6.32 22.89
CA PRO A 618 10.12 -7.62 23.51
C PRO A 618 8.92 -8.40 22.98
N SER A 619 7.82 -7.73 22.64
CA SER A 619 6.61 -8.36 22.08
C SER A 619 6.68 -8.64 20.59
N MET A 620 7.63 -8.05 19.86
CA MET A 620 7.73 -8.13 18.42
C MET A 620 8.38 -9.46 17.99
N VAL A 621 7.62 -10.32 17.33
CA VAL A 621 8.12 -11.64 16.89
C VAL A 621 8.91 -11.56 15.58
N GLY A 622 8.82 -10.44 14.87
CA GLY A 622 9.54 -10.15 13.64
C GLY A 622 8.84 -9.07 12.82
N TYR A 623 9.13 -9.03 11.52
CA TYR A 623 8.56 -8.03 10.61
C TYR A 623 8.39 -8.57 9.19
N ASP A 624 7.56 -7.89 8.40
CA ASP A 624 7.51 -8.00 6.94
C ASP A 624 8.07 -6.72 6.31
N TYR A 625 8.94 -6.87 5.31
CA TYR A 625 9.42 -5.73 4.52
C TYR A 625 8.47 -5.47 3.34
N PHE A 626 8.06 -4.22 3.16
CA PHE A 626 7.28 -3.79 1.99
C PHE A 626 8.23 -3.09 1.01
N MET A 627 8.74 -3.73 -0.04
CA MET A 627 8.22 -4.94 -0.67
C MET A 627 9.25 -5.58 -1.60
N TRP A 628 8.86 -6.67 -2.28
CA TRP A 628 9.71 -7.39 -3.24
C TRP A 628 10.21 -6.52 -4.39
N VAL A 629 9.32 -5.89 -5.14
CA VAL A 629 9.61 -5.16 -6.39
C VAL A 629 9.15 -3.72 -6.29
N ASP A 630 9.89 -2.81 -6.93
CA ASP A 630 9.51 -1.40 -7.02
C ASP A 630 8.14 -1.18 -7.67
N GLU A 631 7.54 -0.05 -7.33
CA GLU A 631 6.31 0.39 -7.94
C GLU A 631 6.55 1.02 -9.33
N PRO A 632 5.52 1.04 -10.19
CA PRO A 632 5.61 1.68 -11.49
C PRO A 632 5.95 3.18 -11.35
N ALA A 633 6.92 3.66 -12.13
CA ALA A 633 7.32 5.07 -12.15
C ALA A 633 6.15 6.04 -12.46
N LEU A 634 5.16 5.57 -13.21
CA LEU A 634 3.96 6.34 -13.59
C LEU A 634 2.82 6.27 -12.57
N GLY A 635 3.04 5.61 -11.43
CA GLY A 635 2.02 5.40 -10.41
C GLY A 635 1.17 4.15 -10.65
N ILE A 636 0.56 3.64 -9.57
CA ILE A 636 -0.40 2.52 -9.64
C ILE A 636 -1.70 2.96 -10.33
N SER A 637 -2.32 4.05 -9.87
CA SER A 637 -3.55 4.62 -10.44
C SER A 637 -3.74 6.10 -10.10
N GLY A 638 -4.68 6.79 -10.74
CA GLY A 638 -5.01 8.18 -10.40
C GLY A 638 -5.55 8.36 -8.98
N LYS A 639 -6.22 7.35 -8.40
CA LYS A 639 -6.73 7.38 -7.02
C LYS A 639 -5.69 6.97 -5.97
N PHE A 640 -4.72 6.16 -6.38
CA PHE A 640 -3.66 5.62 -5.54
C PHE A 640 -2.34 5.73 -6.32
N PRO A 641 -1.69 6.92 -6.30
CA PRO A 641 -0.63 7.27 -7.26
C PRO A 641 0.78 6.84 -6.85
N GLU A 642 0.92 5.86 -5.94
CA GLU A 642 2.22 5.43 -5.41
C GLU A 642 3.19 5.02 -6.54
N ASN A 643 4.42 5.56 -6.47
CA ASN A 643 5.44 5.50 -7.53
C ASN A 643 6.87 5.43 -6.96
N SER A 644 7.03 4.72 -5.84
CA SER A 644 8.22 4.79 -4.98
C SER A 644 9.12 3.56 -5.07
N ASN A 645 10.40 3.78 -4.72
CA ASN A 645 11.46 2.77 -4.65
C ASN A 645 11.38 1.90 -3.37
N TYR A 646 10.31 1.12 -3.23
CA TYR A 646 10.13 0.20 -2.10
C TYR A 646 10.79 -1.17 -2.28
N GLY A 647 11.08 -1.56 -3.51
CA GLY A 647 11.52 -2.90 -3.90
C GLY A 647 12.90 -3.30 -3.42
N LEU A 648 13.09 -4.56 -3.05
CA LEU A 648 14.41 -5.18 -2.97
C LEU A 648 15.03 -5.38 -4.36
N VAL A 649 14.18 -5.50 -5.38
CA VAL A 649 14.55 -5.48 -6.79
C VAL A 649 13.83 -4.35 -7.52
N ASN A 650 14.43 -3.86 -8.60
CA ASN A 650 13.75 -2.97 -9.54
C ASN A 650 12.75 -3.75 -10.43
N GLU A 651 12.05 -3.03 -11.29
CA GLU A 651 11.06 -3.60 -12.22
C GLU A 651 11.63 -4.67 -13.19
N ASP A 652 12.95 -4.67 -13.43
CA ASP A 652 13.69 -5.63 -14.28
C ASP A 652 14.21 -6.87 -13.52
N LEU A 653 13.81 -7.01 -12.25
CA LEU A 653 14.26 -8.05 -11.33
C LEU A 653 15.77 -7.95 -11.03
N GLU A 654 16.34 -6.74 -11.05
CA GLU A 654 17.72 -6.48 -10.65
C GLU A 654 17.75 -6.09 -9.16
N PRO A 655 18.53 -6.80 -8.32
CA PRO A 655 18.62 -6.47 -6.90
C PRO A 655 19.28 -5.12 -6.63
N TYR A 656 18.81 -4.43 -5.60
CA TYR A 656 19.55 -3.33 -4.96
C TYR A 656 20.57 -3.91 -3.98
N PRO A 657 21.88 -3.93 -4.31
CA PRO A 657 22.86 -4.72 -3.57
C PRO A 657 23.07 -4.23 -2.13
N GLU A 658 22.96 -2.93 -1.86
CA GLU A 658 23.17 -2.36 -0.53
C GLU A 658 22.16 -2.90 0.48
N ILE A 659 20.87 -2.86 0.14
CA ILE A 659 19.80 -3.29 1.04
C ILE A 659 19.70 -4.82 1.13
N THR A 660 19.88 -5.53 0.02
CA THR A 660 19.82 -7.00 0.00
C THR A 660 20.99 -7.62 0.76
N SER A 661 22.21 -7.08 0.63
CA SER A 661 23.37 -7.52 1.41
C SER A 661 23.22 -7.19 2.90
N MET A 662 22.63 -6.03 3.23
CA MET A 662 22.32 -5.65 4.61
C MET A 662 21.37 -6.67 5.25
N PHE A 663 20.27 -7.02 4.55
CA PHE A 663 19.32 -8.01 5.02
C PHE A 663 19.95 -9.40 5.16
N ALA A 664 20.71 -9.85 4.16
CA ALA A 664 21.43 -11.13 4.22
C ALA A 664 22.29 -11.22 5.49
N LYS A 665 23.07 -10.16 5.78
CA LYS A 665 23.90 -10.09 6.98
C LYS A 665 23.09 -10.05 8.27
N LEU A 666 22.01 -9.26 8.30
CA LEU A 666 21.17 -9.08 9.49
C LEU A 666 20.44 -10.37 9.88
N GLN A 667 19.97 -11.11 8.88
CA GLN A 667 19.06 -12.24 9.02
C GLN A 667 19.79 -13.59 9.11
N GLN A 668 21.07 -13.66 8.74
CA GLN A 668 21.88 -14.88 8.76
C GLN A 668 21.85 -15.63 10.10
N ASN A 669 21.77 -14.89 11.22
CA ASN A 669 21.71 -15.45 12.56
C ASN A 669 20.45 -14.94 13.30
N PRO A 670 19.27 -15.55 13.09
CA PRO A 670 18.01 -15.03 13.61
C PRO A 670 18.02 -14.84 15.14
N GLY A 671 18.61 -15.78 15.88
CA GLY A 671 18.71 -15.69 17.35
C GLY A 671 19.57 -14.52 17.83
N VAL A 672 20.72 -14.28 17.18
CA VAL A 672 21.57 -13.10 17.45
C VAL A 672 20.83 -11.82 17.08
N ALA A 673 20.09 -11.86 15.97
CA ALA A 673 19.33 -10.71 15.52
C ALA A 673 18.21 -10.33 16.48
N ARG A 674 17.55 -11.31 17.08
CA ARG A 674 16.44 -11.09 18.02
C ARG A 674 16.90 -10.71 19.42
N ARG A 675 18.03 -11.23 19.90
CA ARG A 675 18.56 -10.98 21.26
C ARG A 675 19.31 -9.66 21.41
N ARG A 676 19.38 -8.83 20.37
CA ARG A 676 20.07 -7.54 20.42
C ARG A 676 19.42 -6.56 21.40
N ASP A 677 20.24 -5.67 21.92
CA ASP A 677 19.78 -4.51 22.68
C ASP A 677 19.12 -3.47 21.78
N ALA A 678 18.31 -2.60 22.41
CA ALA A 678 17.73 -1.46 21.73
C ALA A 678 18.85 -0.55 21.16
N PRO A 679 18.71 -0.02 19.93
CA PRO A 679 19.63 0.96 19.40
C PRO A 679 19.75 2.17 20.34
N VAL A 680 20.97 2.51 20.74
CA VAL A 680 21.24 3.68 21.59
C VAL A 680 21.40 4.91 20.69
N GLN A 681 20.61 5.93 20.97
CA GLN A 681 20.68 7.21 20.26
C GLN A 681 22.07 7.84 20.42
N LYS A 682 22.72 8.16 19.30
CA LYS A 682 23.98 8.93 19.31
C LYS A 682 23.71 10.41 19.62
N PRO A 683 24.61 11.08 20.36
CA PRO A 683 24.47 12.51 20.62
C PRO A 683 24.65 13.30 19.33
N PHE A 684 23.78 14.29 19.12
CA PHE A 684 23.93 15.23 18.01
C PHE A 684 24.91 16.35 18.40
N ALA A 685 26.13 16.30 17.87
CA ALA A 685 27.17 17.30 18.17
C ALA A 685 27.29 18.33 17.04
N PHE A 686 27.08 19.62 17.35
CA PHE A 686 27.40 20.71 16.43
C PHE A 686 28.91 20.79 16.17
N VAL A 687 29.31 21.02 14.92
CA VAL A 687 30.72 21.24 14.58
C VAL A 687 31.14 22.61 15.06
N LYS A 688 32.15 22.67 15.94
CA LYS A 688 32.79 23.92 16.37
C LYS A 688 33.42 24.65 15.16
N LYS A 689 33.42 25.99 15.16
CA LYS A 689 34.02 26.87 14.12
C LYS A 689 35.39 26.35 13.68
N GLY A 690 35.68 26.38 12.38
CA GLY A 690 37.00 26.08 11.80
C GLY A 690 37.32 24.61 11.56
N LYS A 691 36.76 23.65 12.32
CA LYS A 691 37.23 22.25 12.29
C LYS A 691 37.18 21.56 10.92
N LEU A 692 36.11 21.77 10.14
CA LEU A 692 36.03 21.20 8.78
C LEU A 692 37.08 21.85 7.88
N TYR A 693 37.20 23.17 7.95
CA TYR A 693 38.15 23.93 7.14
C TYR A 693 39.59 23.55 7.49
N ASP A 694 39.90 23.39 8.78
CA ASP A 694 41.18 22.89 9.29
C ASP A 694 41.50 21.48 8.76
N GLN A 695 40.50 20.59 8.66
CA GLN A 695 40.68 19.25 8.10
C GLN A 695 41.09 19.28 6.61
N TYR A 696 40.50 20.18 5.82
CA TYR A 696 40.87 20.32 4.41
C TYR A 696 42.16 21.11 4.22
N LEU A 697 42.41 22.14 5.03
CA LEU A 697 43.69 22.83 5.06
C LEU A 697 44.84 21.92 5.51
N ALA A 698 44.61 20.97 6.41
CA ALA A 698 45.63 19.99 6.79
C ALA A 698 46.10 19.12 5.60
N GLN A 699 45.30 19.04 4.53
CA GLN A 699 45.69 18.36 3.29
C GLN A 699 46.71 19.18 2.47
N LYS A 700 46.88 20.47 2.77
CA LYS A 700 47.94 21.32 2.22
C LYS A 700 49.28 20.93 2.85
N THR A 701 49.84 19.81 2.40
CA THR A 701 51.15 19.32 2.84
C THR A 701 52.28 20.21 2.33
N SER A 702 53.38 20.28 3.09
CA SER A 702 54.60 20.98 2.70
C SER A 702 55.29 20.25 1.53
N GLY A 703 55.62 20.99 0.46
CA GLY A 703 56.24 20.45 -0.75
C GLY A 703 55.98 21.33 -1.98
N ALA A 704 56.44 20.90 -3.16
CA ALA A 704 56.11 21.57 -4.42
C ALA A 704 54.59 21.52 -4.66
N PRO A 705 53.96 22.63 -5.11
CA PRO A 705 52.53 22.65 -5.43
C PRO A 705 52.16 21.60 -6.47
N ASN A 706 50.94 21.05 -6.38
CA ASN A 706 50.41 20.19 -7.44
C ASN A 706 50.43 20.93 -8.78
N PRO A 707 50.92 20.33 -9.87
CA PRO A 707 50.99 21.01 -11.18
C PRO A 707 49.62 21.41 -11.75
N VAL A 708 48.51 20.81 -11.31
CA VAL A 708 47.16 21.23 -11.73
C VAL A 708 46.74 22.58 -11.13
N PHE A 709 47.39 22.99 -10.03
CA PHE A 709 47.16 24.29 -9.42
C PHE A 709 47.90 25.38 -10.21
N THR A 710 47.14 26.29 -10.81
CA THR A 710 47.69 27.47 -11.48
C THR A 710 47.08 28.72 -10.89
N PHE A 711 47.89 29.75 -10.65
CA PHE A 711 47.37 31.03 -10.17
C PHE A 711 48.27 32.21 -10.54
N SER A 712 47.66 33.39 -10.61
CA SER A 712 48.34 34.68 -10.73
C SER A 712 47.65 35.70 -9.85
N ILE A 713 48.45 36.58 -9.23
CA ILE A 713 47.97 37.71 -8.43
C ILE A 713 48.24 38.98 -9.22
N GLY A 714 47.21 39.80 -9.41
CA GLY A 714 47.31 41.04 -10.17
C GLY A 714 47.92 42.20 -9.37
N PRO A 715 47.95 43.41 -9.96
CA PRO A 715 48.60 44.58 -9.37
C PRO A 715 48.11 44.87 -7.94
N GLN A 716 49.03 45.32 -7.08
CA GLN A 716 48.77 45.68 -5.68
C GLN A 716 48.13 44.57 -4.83
N GLN A 717 48.16 43.31 -5.29
CA GLN A 717 47.45 42.20 -4.66
C GLN A 717 45.95 42.42 -4.55
N LYS A 718 45.31 43.06 -5.55
CA LYS A 718 43.87 43.37 -5.53
C LYS A 718 43.03 42.59 -6.55
N SER A 719 43.62 41.59 -7.19
CA SER A 719 42.93 40.71 -8.14
C SER A 719 43.65 39.38 -8.24
N PHE A 720 42.96 38.32 -8.66
CA PHE A 720 43.59 37.03 -8.90
C PHE A 720 42.90 36.23 -9.99
N ASN A 721 43.66 35.30 -10.58
CA ASN A 721 43.14 34.14 -11.31
C ASN A 721 43.67 32.89 -10.61
N ALA A 722 42.83 31.90 -10.33
CA ALA A 722 43.23 30.64 -9.74
C ALA A 722 42.46 29.48 -10.37
N SER A 723 43.12 28.35 -10.60
CA SER A 723 42.52 27.12 -11.11
C SER A 723 43.09 25.90 -10.39
N ASN A 724 42.24 24.89 -10.20
CA ASN A 724 42.61 23.57 -9.68
C ASN A 724 42.63 22.47 -10.76
N GLY A 725 42.61 22.86 -12.04
CA GLY A 725 42.53 21.97 -13.19
C GLY A 725 41.12 21.81 -13.76
N LYS A 726 40.08 21.97 -12.92
CA LYS A 726 38.66 21.86 -13.33
C LYS A 726 37.88 23.16 -13.13
N LEU A 727 37.95 23.71 -11.93
CA LEU A 727 37.29 24.94 -11.50
C LEU A 727 38.29 26.12 -11.55
N LYS A 728 37.86 27.22 -12.18
CA LYS A 728 38.59 28.48 -12.30
C LYS A 728 37.85 29.60 -11.59
N LEU A 729 38.57 30.32 -10.74
CA LEU A 729 38.11 31.48 -9.98
C LEU A 729 38.84 32.73 -10.46
N GLU A 730 38.10 33.79 -10.76
CA GLU A 730 38.66 35.07 -11.19
C GLU A 730 38.05 36.21 -10.35
N LEU A 731 38.90 37.07 -9.78
CA LEU A 731 38.48 38.25 -9.02
C LEU A 731 39.16 39.50 -9.59
N ARG A 732 38.40 40.58 -9.77
CA ARG A 732 38.90 41.89 -10.23
C ARG A 732 38.92 42.89 -9.08
N GLN A 733 39.74 43.94 -9.18
CA GLN A 733 39.86 44.94 -8.12
C GLN A 733 38.55 45.70 -7.85
N GLU A 734 37.90 46.17 -8.92
CA GLU A 734 36.68 46.98 -8.88
C GLU A 734 35.39 46.16 -8.72
N ASP A 735 35.50 44.83 -8.63
CA ASP A 735 34.36 43.92 -8.51
C ASP A 735 34.71 42.76 -7.57
N ALA A 736 34.13 42.79 -6.37
CA ALA A 736 34.36 41.76 -5.36
C ALA A 736 33.66 40.41 -5.67
N GLN A 737 32.87 40.33 -6.74
CA GLN A 737 32.26 39.07 -7.16
C GLN A 737 33.32 38.16 -7.81
N ILE A 738 33.54 36.98 -7.23
CA ILE A 738 34.44 35.98 -7.78
C ILE A 738 33.71 35.24 -8.90
N LYS A 739 34.17 35.40 -10.13
CA LYS A 739 33.67 34.67 -11.28
C LYS A 739 34.07 33.20 -11.19
N LEU A 740 33.10 32.30 -11.32
CA LEU A 740 33.27 30.84 -11.27
C LEU A 740 33.11 30.23 -12.66
N SER A 741 34.12 29.52 -13.14
CA SER A 741 34.09 28.82 -14.44
C SER A 741 34.50 27.36 -14.30
N LEU A 742 33.83 26.44 -14.99
CA LEU A 742 34.28 25.05 -15.14
C LEU A 742 34.86 24.92 -16.55
N GLY A 743 36.17 24.70 -16.64
CA GLY A 743 36.91 24.97 -17.88
C GLY A 743 36.72 26.42 -18.35
N GLU A 744 36.38 26.60 -19.63
CA GLU A 744 36.14 27.93 -20.23
C GLU A 744 34.72 28.47 -20.01
N GLN A 745 33.81 27.64 -19.49
CA GLN A 745 32.41 28.00 -19.36
C GLN A 745 32.15 28.70 -18.01
N HIS A 746 31.57 29.91 -18.06
CA HIS A 746 31.13 30.64 -16.88
C HIS A 746 29.81 30.08 -16.32
N PHE A 747 29.80 29.73 -15.03
CA PHE A 747 28.65 29.12 -14.35
C PHE A 747 27.95 30.06 -13.37
N GLY A 748 28.66 31.04 -12.81
CA GLY A 748 28.10 32.03 -11.91
C GLY A 748 29.17 32.81 -11.17
N ASN A 749 28.73 33.69 -10.27
CA ASN A 749 29.62 34.43 -9.39
C ASN A 749 29.39 34.05 -7.93
N PHE A 750 30.42 34.18 -7.11
CA PHE A 750 30.39 34.02 -5.66
C PHE A 750 30.69 35.35 -4.96
N ASN A 751 29.97 35.64 -3.88
CA ASN A 751 30.24 36.80 -3.04
C ASN A 751 29.94 36.53 -1.55
N VAL A 752 30.43 37.41 -0.67
CA VAL A 752 30.12 37.41 0.77
C VAL A 752 29.34 38.68 1.14
N MET A 753 28.43 38.55 2.11
CA MET A 753 27.53 39.64 2.49
C MET A 753 27.30 39.67 4.00
N LEU A 754 27.07 40.88 4.53
CA LEU A 754 26.61 41.08 5.90
C LEU A 754 25.15 41.47 5.94
N TRP A 755 24.45 40.93 6.93
CA TRP A 755 23.22 41.51 7.45
C TRP A 755 23.56 42.28 8.71
N HIS A 756 23.36 43.59 8.68
CA HIS A 756 23.79 44.51 9.72
C HIS A 756 22.82 45.69 9.86
N ASP A 757 22.95 46.46 10.93
CA ASP A 757 22.27 47.75 11.03
C ASP A 757 23.05 48.82 10.26
N ASN A 758 22.33 49.59 9.44
CA ASN A 758 22.89 50.79 8.83
C ASN A 758 22.91 51.96 9.82
N GLU A 759 23.38 53.12 9.37
CA GLU A 759 23.54 54.35 10.14
C GLU A 759 22.22 54.88 10.73
N SER A 760 21.07 54.50 10.18
CA SER A 760 19.75 54.84 10.72
C SER A 760 19.15 53.76 11.62
N GLY A 761 19.92 52.71 11.96
CA GLY A 761 19.47 51.57 12.77
C GLY A 761 18.55 50.61 12.02
N LYS A 762 18.48 50.71 10.68
CA LYS A 762 17.66 49.83 9.85
C LYS A 762 18.46 48.60 9.40
N ASN A 763 17.84 47.43 9.58
CA ASN A 763 18.32 46.16 9.05
C ASN A 763 18.60 46.25 7.54
N THR A 764 19.83 45.98 7.14
CA THR A 764 20.31 46.10 5.75
C THR A 764 21.18 44.91 5.39
N TRP A 765 21.09 44.46 4.14
CA TRP A 765 21.92 43.40 3.56
C TRP A 765 22.87 44.04 2.55
N THR A 766 24.17 43.86 2.75
CA THR A 766 25.19 44.59 1.99
C THR A 766 26.29 43.66 1.51
N ASP A 767 26.36 43.49 0.19
CA ASP A 767 27.46 42.80 -0.50
C ASP A 767 28.76 43.63 -0.42
N VAL A 768 29.91 42.96 -0.29
CA VAL A 768 31.20 43.60 -0.60
C VAL A 768 31.29 43.90 -2.10
N ASN A 769 31.99 44.97 -2.47
CA ASN A 769 32.06 45.46 -3.85
C ASN A 769 33.49 45.70 -4.37
N GLN A 770 34.51 45.71 -3.53
CA GLN A 770 35.91 45.87 -3.95
C GLN A 770 36.83 44.86 -3.25
N CYS A 771 37.91 44.48 -3.92
CA CYS A 771 38.99 43.69 -3.32
C CYS A 771 40.05 44.61 -2.69
N ASP A 772 40.32 44.44 -1.39
CA ASP A 772 41.34 45.19 -0.66
C ASP A 772 42.71 44.50 -0.72
N SER A 773 42.75 43.18 -0.49
CA SER A 773 43.95 42.36 -0.69
C SER A 773 43.64 40.88 -0.93
N VAL A 774 44.52 40.18 -1.64
CA VAL A 774 44.48 38.72 -1.84
C VAL A 774 45.86 38.10 -1.62
N SER A 775 45.89 36.93 -0.98
CA SER A 775 47.06 36.05 -0.98
C SER A 775 46.67 34.61 -1.35
N ILE A 776 47.52 33.95 -2.12
CA ILE A 776 47.30 32.57 -2.58
C ILE A 776 48.49 31.72 -2.21
N SER A 777 48.22 30.51 -1.72
CA SER A 777 49.25 29.52 -1.43
C SER A 777 48.75 28.12 -1.74
N ALA A 778 49.51 27.36 -2.51
CA ALA A 778 49.18 26.00 -2.93
C ALA A 778 50.16 24.98 -2.36
N GLY A 779 49.65 23.84 -1.91
CA GLY A 779 50.41 22.65 -1.55
C GLY A 779 50.14 21.50 -2.53
N GLN A 780 50.41 20.26 -2.13
CA GLN A 780 50.18 19.09 -2.99
C GLN A 780 48.70 18.72 -3.15
N ASN A 781 47.88 18.91 -2.11
CA ASN A 781 46.48 18.46 -2.14
C ASN A 781 45.46 19.57 -1.81
N ALA A 782 45.88 20.82 -1.65
CA ALA A 782 44.98 21.95 -1.47
C ALA A 782 45.62 23.29 -1.88
N MET A 783 44.81 24.19 -2.43
CA MET A 783 45.13 25.61 -2.62
C MET A 783 44.26 26.45 -1.68
N GLU A 784 44.90 27.32 -0.92
CA GLU A 784 44.26 28.28 -0.03
C GLU A 784 44.34 29.69 -0.62
N ILE A 785 43.19 30.34 -0.76
CA ILE A 785 43.05 31.72 -1.22
C ILE A 785 42.48 32.53 -0.05
N ASN A 786 43.20 33.56 0.39
CA ASN A 786 42.75 34.51 1.39
C ASN A 786 42.33 35.80 0.70
N VAL A 787 41.11 36.26 0.94
CA VAL A 787 40.59 37.50 0.35
C VAL A 787 40.12 38.43 1.46
N ILE A 788 40.62 39.65 1.47
CA ILE A 788 40.03 40.76 2.21
C ILE A 788 39.27 41.59 1.20
N ALA A 789 37.94 41.54 1.28
CA ALA A 789 37.05 42.32 0.44
C ALA A 789 36.39 43.41 1.28
N GLN A 790 36.09 44.54 0.66
CA GLN A 790 35.51 45.69 1.35
C GLN A 790 34.21 46.13 0.69
N LYS A 791 33.35 46.71 1.53
CA LYS A 791 32.27 47.57 1.10
C LYS A 791 32.80 49.01 1.00
N GLY A 792 33.26 49.39 -0.19
CA GLY A 792 33.65 50.76 -0.52
C GLY A 792 32.45 51.65 -0.84
N ALA A 793 32.64 52.98 -0.72
CA ALA A 793 31.64 53.98 -1.07
C ALA A 793 31.21 53.86 -2.54
N LYS A 794 29.91 53.75 -2.81
CA LYS A 794 29.38 53.84 -4.18
C LYS A 794 29.32 55.31 -4.59
N THR A 795 29.79 55.65 -5.78
CA THR A 795 29.43 56.90 -6.46
C THR A 795 27.97 56.85 -6.87
N THR A 796 27.09 57.37 -6.02
CA THR A 796 25.65 57.49 -6.26
C THR A 796 25.24 58.95 -6.16
N SER A 797 24.31 59.39 -7.02
CA SER A 797 23.72 60.74 -6.98
C SER A 797 22.63 60.89 -5.91
N SER A 798 22.23 59.79 -5.26
CA SER A 798 21.22 59.77 -4.20
C SER A 798 21.84 60.12 -2.84
N ILE A 799 21.47 61.27 -2.29
CA ILE A 799 21.86 61.72 -0.93
C ILE A 799 21.45 60.70 0.14
N LYS A 800 20.33 60.00 -0.05
CA LYS A 800 19.85 58.98 0.89
C LYS A 800 20.74 57.74 0.91
N ASP A 801 21.29 57.37 -0.25
CA ASP A 801 22.25 56.27 -0.36
C ASP A 801 23.65 56.68 0.09
N GLN A 802 24.02 57.97 0.00
CA GLN A 802 25.29 58.47 0.54
C GLN A 802 25.33 58.47 2.07
N LEU A 803 24.18 58.65 2.73
CA LEU A 803 24.05 58.72 4.20
C LEU A 803 23.84 57.37 4.90
N THR A 804 23.81 56.25 4.15
CA THR A 804 23.46 54.91 4.68
C THR A 804 24.41 53.78 4.22
N GLN A 805 25.70 54.09 4.04
CA GLN A 805 26.73 53.16 3.53
C GLN A 805 27.82 52.86 4.56
N ARG A 806 27.47 52.07 5.60
CA ARG A 806 28.46 51.48 6.51
C ARG A 806 29.58 50.84 5.69
N GLN A 807 30.82 51.24 5.96
CA GLN A 807 31.99 50.66 5.31
C GLN A 807 32.59 49.60 6.23
N PHE A 808 32.91 48.45 5.66
CA PHE A 808 33.48 47.34 6.39
C PHE A 808 34.33 46.47 5.47
N LYS A 809 35.25 45.73 6.08
CA LYS A 809 36.05 44.67 5.46
C LYS A 809 35.58 43.32 5.97
N ILE A 810 35.55 42.35 5.06
CA ILE A 810 35.33 40.94 5.37
C ILE A 810 36.58 40.19 4.92
N HIS A 811 37.23 39.51 5.85
CA HIS A 811 38.25 38.51 5.53
C HIS A 811 37.57 37.16 5.41
N TYR A 812 37.67 36.55 4.24
CA TYR A 812 37.24 35.18 4.00
C TYR A 812 38.32 34.39 3.29
N LYS A 813 38.20 33.07 3.36
CA LYS A 813 39.10 32.15 2.71
C LYS A 813 38.36 31.20 1.79
N LEU A 814 39.08 30.69 0.80
CA LEU A 814 38.63 29.64 -0.10
C LEU A 814 39.65 28.50 -0.12
N VAL A 815 39.15 27.25 -0.10
CA VAL A 815 39.98 26.06 -0.29
C VAL A 815 39.52 25.31 -1.53
N LEU A 816 40.47 25.12 -2.45
CA LEU A 816 40.31 24.34 -3.66
C LEU A 816 41.11 23.05 -3.53
N LEU A 817 40.49 21.92 -3.91
CA LEU A 817 41.15 20.62 -4.01
C LEU A 817 41.46 20.31 -5.48
N PRO A 818 42.48 19.48 -5.79
CA PRO A 818 42.80 19.11 -7.17
C PRO A 818 41.58 18.55 -7.91
N GLU A 819 41.29 19.06 -9.12
CA GLU A 819 40.22 18.57 -10.01
C GLU A 819 38.79 18.58 -9.43
N ALA A 820 38.57 19.21 -8.28
CA ALA A 820 37.23 19.37 -7.71
C ALA A 820 36.42 20.44 -8.48
N ASP A 821 35.12 20.21 -8.66
CA ASP A 821 34.16 21.18 -9.22
C ASP A 821 33.45 22.00 -8.14
N TRP A 822 33.94 21.95 -6.91
CA TRP A 822 33.46 22.68 -5.74
C TRP A 822 34.64 23.26 -4.93
N PHE A 823 34.33 24.21 -4.05
CA PHE A 823 35.30 24.81 -3.13
C PHE A 823 34.64 25.06 -1.76
N LEU A 824 35.46 25.18 -0.71
CA LEU A 824 35.00 25.59 0.62
C LEU A 824 35.18 27.09 0.79
N SER A 825 34.29 27.75 1.54
CA SER A 825 34.49 29.12 1.99
C SER A 825 34.26 29.28 3.48
N GLU A 826 35.08 30.10 4.12
CA GLU A 826 34.94 30.49 5.53
C GLU A 826 35.12 32.00 5.67
N ILE A 827 34.19 32.67 6.36
CA ILE A 827 34.38 34.05 6.83
C ILE A 827 35.17 34.01 8.14
N VAL A 828 36.37 34.56 8.10
CA VAL A 828 37.33 34.55 9.21
C VAL A 828 37.02 35.68 10.19
N SER A 829 36.91 36.91 9.67
CA SER A 829 36.67 38.12 10.45
C SER A 829 35.90 39.18 9.64
N VAL A 830 35.30 40.11 10.39
CA VAL A 830 34.61 41.30 9.87
C VAL A 830 35.11 42.50 10.68
N GLN A 831 35.43 43.59 10.00
CA GLN A 831 35.95 44.80 10.63
C GLN A 831 35.28 46.05 10.04
N PRO A 832 34.78 47.01 10.84
CA PRO A 832 34.36 48.30 10.32
C PRO A 832 35.56 49.04 9.71
N SER A 833 35.34 49.75 8.62
CA SER A 833 36.37 50.59 7.98
C SER A 833 36.29 52.06 8.41
N ASP A 834 35.33 52.37 9.27
CA ASP A 834 35.10 53.69 9.86
C ASP A 834 35.18 53.61 11.39
N ASN A 835 35.16 54.78 12.03
CA ASN A 835 35.30 54.91 13.50
C ASN A 835 33.97 54.67 14.25
N LEU A 836 33.05 53.89 13.69
CA LEU A 836 31.76 53.59 14.31
C LEU A 836 31.59 52.09 14.54
N PRO A 837 30.91 51.66 15.62
CA PRO A 837 30.59 50.26 15.84
C PRO A 837 29.72 49.67 14.72
N LEU A 838 29.88 48.38 14.41
CA LEU A 838 29.09 47.65 13.43
C LEU A 838 28.27 46.55 14.10
N ALA A 839 26.96 46.74 14.19
CA ALA A 839 26.03 45.73 14.68
C ALA A 839 25.70 44.73 13.56
N ILE A 840 26.28 43.53 13.65
CA ILE A 840 26.08 42.40 12.74
C ILE A 840 24.94 41.54 13.29
N LYS A 841 24.05 41.13 12.38
CA LYS A 841 22.90 40.24 12.61
C LYS A 841 23.06 38.90 11.88
N GLY A 842 23.90 38.85 10.85
CA GLY A 842 24.38 37.61 10.29
C GLY A 842 25.30 37.77 9.09
N ILE A 843 25.77 36.64 8.60
CA ILE A 843 26.75 36.52 7.52
C ILE A 843 26.21 35.59 6.43
N PHE A 844 26.54 35.90 5.19
CA PHE A 844 26.01 35.21 4.01
C PHE A 844 27.12 34.84 3.04
N PHE A 845 26.99 33.65 2.46
CA PHE A 845 27.66 33.24 1.24
C PHE A 845 26.63 33.23 0.11
N ARG A 846 26.93 33.93 -0.99
CA ARG A 846 25.97 34.14 -2.08
C ARG A 846 26.50 33.61 -3.38
N LEU A 847 25.63 32.93 -4.12
CA LEU A 847 25.88 32.49 -5.49
C LEU A 847 24.92 33.18 -6.46
N TYR A 848 25.46 33.65 -7.58
CA TYR A 848 24.75 34.32 -8.66
C TYR A 848 24.86 33.46 -9.91
N PRO A 849 23.86 32.63 -10.24
CA PRO A 849 23.91 31.80 -11.44
C PRO A 849 24.05 32.63 -12.72
N ALA A 850 24.94 32.21 -13.62
CA ALA A 850 25.11 32.83 -14.94
C ALA A 850 24.09 32.29 -15.97
N PHE A 851 23.01 31.66 -15.51
CA PHE A 851 21.98 31.04 -16.34
C PHE A 851 20.59 31.37 -15.83
N GLN A 852 19.60 31.33 -16.73
CA GLN A 852 18.19 31.46 -16.35
C GLN A 852 17.83 30.29 -15.43
N VAL A 853 17.48 30.62 -14.19
CA VAL A 853 17.04 29.65 -13.20
C VAL A 853 15.54 29.40 -13.34
N ILE A 854 15.11 28.18 -13.05
CA ILE A 854 13.69 27.84 -12.87
C ILE A 854 13.43 27.73 -11.35
N PRO A 855 12.24 28.14 -10.86
CA PRO A 855 11.77 27.76 -9.54
C PRO A 855 11.89 26.24 -9.28
N LEU A 856 11.91 25.86 -8.00
CA LEU A 856 11.82 24.45 -7.63
C LEU A 856 10.56 23.80 -8.22
N PRO A 857 10.58 22.50 -8.57
CA PRO A 857 9.37 21.78 -8.98
C PRO A 857 8.25 21.96 -7.96
N ALA A 858 7.02 22.07 -8.44
CA ALA A 858 5.84 22.19 -7.57
C ALA A 858 5.67 20.96 -6.66
N ASP A 859 6.07 19.79 -7.16
CA ASP A 859 5.93 18.51 -6.48
C ASP A 859 7.25 18.14 -5.79
N MET A 860 7.41 18.60 -4.54
CA MET A 860 8.54 18.19 -3.70
C MET A 860 8.38 16.75 -3.21
N VAL A 861 9.48 16.01 -3.14
CA VAL A 861 9.51 14.68 -2.52
C VAL A 861 9.09 14.80 -1.05
N PRO A 862 8.03 14.10 -0.60
CA PRO A 862 7.58 14.18 0.78
C PRO A 862 8.55 13.48 1.72
N ASN A 863 8.61 13.91 2.98
CA ASN A 863 9.35 13.22 4.06
C ASN A 863 10.81 12.85 3.72
N LEU A 864 11.49 13.68 2.92
CA LEU A 864 12.90 13.47 2.61
C LEU A 864 13.76 13.67 3.87
N TRP A 865 14.56 12.68 4.21
CA TRP A 865 15.57 12.82 5.24
C TRP A 865 16.53 13.93 4.82
N ASN A 866 16.67 14.92 5.70
CA ASN A 866 17.70 15.94 5.61
C ASN A 866 17.53 16.90 4.41
N ASP A 867 16.30 17.40 4.23
CA ASP A 867 15.86 18.33 3.18
C ASP A 867 16.56 19.71 3.20
N ASN A 868 17.00 20.19 4.37
CA ASN A 868 17.49 21.57 4.57
C ASN A 868 19.02 21.79 4.41
N GLN A 869 19.74 20.86 3.78
CA GLN A 869 21.24 20.88 3.74
C GLN A 869 21.83 21.32 2.42
N LYS A 870 21.01 21.40 1.39
CA LYS A 870 21.45 21.77 0.06
C LYS A 870 20.42 22.70 -0.54
N CYS A 871 20.90 23.74 -1.19
CA CYS A 871 20.07 24.54 -2.07
C CYS A 871 20.84 24.79 -3.36
N ALA A 872 20.18 24.55 -4.48
CA ALA A 872 20.75 24.74 -5.79
C ALA A 872 19.73 25.34 -6.75
N TRP A 873 20.23 26.12 -7.70
CA TRP A 873 19.52 26.51 -8.90
C TRP A 873 19.89 25.58 -10.05
N ARG A 874 18.94 25.43 -10.96
CA ARG A 874 19.03 24.59 -12.14
C ARG A 874 18.71 25.38 -13.38
N SER A 875 19.44 25.12 -14.47
CA SER A 875 19.17 25.75 -15.76
C SER A 875 17.90 25.20 -16.41
N LYS A 876 17.32 25.98 -17.33
CA LYS A 876 16.07 25.61 -18.01
C LYS A 876 16.10 24.29 -18.79
N ASP A 877 17.28 23.90 -19.24
CA ASP A 877 17.54 22.65 -19.98
C ASP A 877 17.96 21.48 -19.08
N ASP A 878 17.98 21.66 -17.76
CA ASP A 878 18.37 20.63 -16.78
C ASP A 878 19.82 20.12 -16.90
N LYS A 879 20.69 20.90 -17.57
CA LYS A 879 22.09 20.53 -17.82
C LYS A 879 23.10 21.18 -16.88
N ARG A 880 22.72 22.21 -16.13
CA ARG A 880 23.61 22.98 -15.26
C ARG A 880 22.98 23.20 -13.90
N PHE A 881 23.82 23.12 -12.88
CA PHE A 881 23.44 23.27 -11.49
C PHE A 881 24.47 24.14 -10.77
N LEU A 882 24.00 25.05 -9.91
CA LEU A 882 24.86 25.85 -9.04
C LEU A 882 24.19 25.96 -7.68
N GLY A 883 24.88 25.56 -6.62
CA GLY A 883 24.29 25.52 -5.29
C GLY A 883 25.32 25.48 -4.17
N VAL A 884 24.81 25.51 -2.95
CA VAL A 884 25.56 25.38 -1.71
C VAL A 884 25.07 24.16 -0.95
N THR A 885 25.98 23.57 -0.17
CA THR A 885 25.69 22.48 0.75
C THR A 885 26.30 22.79 2.12
N ALA A 886 25.62 22.42 3.19
CA ALA A 886 26.08 22.56 4.56
C ALA A 886 25.79 21.27 5.34
N GLY A 887 26.73 20.86 6.20
CA GLY A 887 26.53 19.73 7.10
C GLY A 887 25.43 20.01 8.13
N GLN A 888 24.72 18.96 8.57
CA GLN A 888 23.56 19.06 9.50
C GLN A 888 23.93 19.57 10.88
N ASN A 889 25.17 19.35 11.26
CA ASN A 889 25.78 19.85 12.47
C ASN A 889 26.43 21.23 12.29
N PHE A 890 26.24 21.90 11.15
CA PHE A 890 26.71 23.28 10.96
C PHE A 890 25.61 24.26 11.37
N ASP A 891 26.04 25.35 12.00
CA ASP A 891 25.20 26.51 12.30
C ASP A 891 25.02 27.36 11.03
N ILE A 892 24.43 26.77 9.99
CA ILE A 892 24.19 27.38 8.67
C ILE A 892 22.78 26.99 8.22
N THR A 893 21.95 27.98 7.93
CA THR A 893 20.64 27.83 7.31
C THR A 893 20.75 28.09 5.82
N LEU A 894 20.11 27.27 5.00
CA LEU A 894 20.03 27.46 3.57
C LEU A 894 18.67 28.03 3.17
N HIS A 895 18.68 29.16 2.48
CA HIS A 895 17.46 29.85 2.05
C HIS A 895 17.39 30.02 0.54
N TYR A 896 16.16 29.98 0.03
CA TYR A 896 15.82 30.41 -1.32
C TYR A 896 15.11 31.76 -1.25
N TRP A 897 15.72 32.80 -1.79
CA TRP A 897 15.08 34.11 -1.90
C TRP A 897 14.63 34.34 -3.33
N THR A 898 13.32 34.51 -3.53
CA THR A 898 12.72 34.98 -4.78
C THR A 898 12.34 36.45 -4.58
N GLY A 899 13.25 37.37 -4.89
CA GLY A 899 12.89 38.80 -4.92
C GLY A 899 11.97 39.08 -6.12
N GLY A 900 10.98 39.96 -5.97
CA GLY A 900 10.02 40.35 -7.00
C GLY A 900 10.63 41.08 -8.21
N GLY A 901 11.54 40.42 -8.93
CA GLY A 901 12.04 40.88 -10.22
C GLY A 901 13.46 40.44 -10.63
N THR A 902 14.44 40.29 -9.73
CA THR A 902 15.86 40.22 -10.20
C THR A 902 16.89 39.48 -9.35
N ALA A 903 16.56 38.90 -8.20
CA ALA A 903 17.57 38.22 -7.36
C ALA A 903 17.11 36.82 -6.97
N LEU A 904 17.75 35.80 -7.56
CA LEU A 904 17.56 34.38 -7.29
C LEU A 904 18.91 33.83 -6.82
N HIS A 905 19.07 33.68 -5.50
CA HIS A 905 20.32 33.26 -4.88
C HIS A 905 20.07 32.11 -3.91
N PRO A 906 20.87 31.02 -3.95
CA PRO A 906 20.90 30.04 -2.89
C PRO A 906 21.81 30.63 -1.80
N ASP A 907 21.20 31.14 -0.73
CA ASP A 907 21.95 31.84 0.32
C ASP A 907 22.26 30.85 1.45
N ALA A 908 23.56 30.63 1.70
CA ALA A 908 24.01 30.01 2.93
C ALA A 908 24.16 31.11 3.98
N PHE A 909 23.27 31.10 4.96
CA PHE A 909 23.13 32.12 5.98
C PHE A 909 23.53 31.57 7.34
N ARG A 910 24.25 32.38 8.11
CA ARG A 910 24.44 32.14 9.53
C ARG A 910 24.02 33.38 10.31
N ARG A 911 23.10 33.20 11.27
CA ARG A 911 22.74 34.26 12.20
C ARG A 911 23.90 34.49 13.18
N VAL A 912 24.32 35.74 13.31
CA VAL A 912 25.39 36.15 14.21
C VAL A 912 24.96 37.47 14.82
N GLU A 913 24.71 37.50 16.12
CA GLU A 913 24.43 38.75 16.85
C GLU A 913 25.70 39.22 17.53
N ALA A 914 26.34 40.23 16.94
CA ALA A 914 27.59 40.79 17.45
C ALA A 914 27.67 42.28 17.16
N CYS A 915 28.24 43.05 18.10
CA CYS A 915 28.60 44.45 17.86
C CYS A 915 30.13 44.54 17.78
N VAL A 916 30.66 44.80 16.60
CA VAL A 916 32.10 44.99 16.39
C VAL A 916 32.44 46.43 16.76
N PRO A 917 33.36 46.70 17.70
CA PRO A 917 33.74 48.05 18.08
C PRO A 917 34.42 48.79 16.91
N ALA A 918 34.43 50.12 17.00
CA ALA A 918 35.20 50.96 16.08
C ALA A 918 36.72 50.70 16.20
N GLY A 919 37.42 50.64 15.07
CA GLY A 919 38.86 50.37 14.98
C GLY A 919 39.20 48.93 14.65
#